data_AF-A0A3N4UNA9-F1
#
_entry.id   AF-A0A3N4UNA9-F1
#
_cell.length_a   1.000
_cell.length_b   1.000
_cell.length_c   1.000
_cell.angle_alpha   90.00
_cell.angle_beta   90.00
_cell.angle_gamma   90.00
#
_symmetry.space_group_name_H-M   'P 1'
#
loop_
_entity.id
_entity.type
_entity.pdbx_description
1 polymer ?
#
loop_
_entity_poly.entity_id
_entity_poly.type
_entity_poly.pdbx_seq_one_letter_code
_entity_poly.pdbx_strand_id
1 'polypeptide(L)'
;MSNKTPDIIYTIVDEAPELARHSLLPIISSFASAADISVETRDISLAGRILALFPDLLTEDQRVNDDLAELGRLVKTPDANVIKLPNVSASVPQLTDAIAELQSKGFAIPDYPQSPATDAEKAIRAKYDTVKGSAVNPVLREGNSDRRSAKAVKEYAKANPHRMGDWTADSKTHVASMSGNDFFANEKSATITAAQAGGAKIVFTAADGTKSVLKDGLSYDEGTVVDATFLSAAALRSFIKDEIASMEDGVLFSVHLKATMMKVSDPIIFGHFVSVFIEDFLAKHGDTVKALGFNPNAGLGDLEERIKGNAELEADLKAALAGKPDMYMVNSDKGITNLHVSSDVIIDASMPAVIKAGGIGWGPDGKAADTKCCIPDNCYAGIYDETINYFKENGKLDVTSCGAVSNVGLMAQKAEEYGSHPTTFELPSAGTVEIVLDNGDVLHSHTVEAGDIWRSATAKKAPILDWIKTGIERFDAVGTAAFWLDANRAHDAELIKYVEPALKAAGKDIPIMAPREATRFSWVEMAKGKDVVTISGNVLRDYLTDLFPILELGTSAKMLSIVKLMNGGGLFETGAGGSAPKHVEQLVEENHLRWDSLGEFCALGESFNFLADSKGKTKAAVLGQAVEDATVKLLLNAKSPERKVGQNDNRSSHYWFARYWAESLATQDTDAALKAHFAPVAEKLSANEATILAELKADEGKPADMDGYYKSDAAKTSAIMRPSATLNSIIG
;
A
#
# COMPACT_ATOMS: atom_id res chain seq x y z
N MET A 1 -23.15 24.80 -13.25
CA MET A 1 -22.04 24.51 -12.31
C MET A 1 -20.97 25.55 -12.53
N SER A 2 -20.37 26.08 -11.46
CA SER A 2 -19.27 27.05 -11.54
C SER A 2 -18.10 26.43 -12.32
N ASN A 3 -17.57 27.13 -13.32
CA ASN A 3 -16.42 26.72 -14.15
C ASN A 3 -15.06 26.74 -13.40
N LYS A 4 -15.07 26.73 -12.05
CA LYS A 4 -13.86 26.90 -11.24
C LYS A 4 -13.57 25.62 -10.47
N THR A 5 -12.41 25.01 -10.75
CA THR A 5 -11.87 23.88 -9.97
C THR A 5 -11.78 24.26 -8.49
N PRO A 6 -12.30 23.44 -7.56
CA PRO A 6 -12.19 23.72 -6.14
C PRO A 6 -10.71 23.72 -5.70
N ASP A 7 -10.40 24.48 -4.66
CA ASP A 7 -9.05 24.53 -4.10
C ASP A 7 -8.60 23.22 -3.46
N ILE A 8 -9.52 22.45 -2.87
CA ILE A 8 -9.27 21.13 -2.29
C ILE A 8 -10.44 20.20 -2.65
N ILE A 9 -10.12 18.99 -3.10
CA ILE A 9 -11.07 17.88 -3.19
C ILE A 9 -10.80 16.89 -2.06
N TYR A 10 -11.83 16.54 -1.30
CA TYR A 10 -11.80 15.57 -0.23
C TYR A 10 -12.65 14.35 -0.62
N THR A 11 -12.05 13.17 -0.77
CA THR A 11 -12.77 12.01 -1.32
C THR A 11 -13.80 11.43 -0.35
N ILE A 12 -15.00 11.12 -0.85
CA ILE A 12 -15.97 10.21 -0.21
C ILE A 12 -15.53 8.79 -0.54
N VAL A 13 -15.45 7.94 0.47
CA VAL A 13 -14.87 6.59 0.38
C VAL A 13 -15.77 5.57 1.10
N ASP A 14 -15.19 4.55 1.71
CA ASP A 14 -15.89 3.42 2.30
C ASP A 14 -15.55 3.29 3.79
N GLU A 15 -16.43 2.61 4.54
CA GLU A 15 -16.16 2.08 5.88
C GLU A 15 -15.64 3.15 6.87
N ALA A 16 -14.59 2.85 7.66
CA ALA A 16 -14.17 3.69 8.77
C ALA A 16 -13.69 5.11 8.38
N PRO A 17 -12.88 5.30 7.32
CA PRO A 17 -12.54 6.64 6.84
C PRO A 17 -13.76 7.47 6.40
N GLU A 18 -14.77 6.83 5.79
CA GLU A 18 -15.99 7.55 5.39
C GLU A 18 -16.80 8.01 6.61
N LEU A 19 -16.87 7.18 7.65
CA LEU A 19 -17.47 7.56 8.93
C LEU A 19 -16.70 8.74 9.56
N ALA A 20 -15.37 8.67 9.59
CA ALA A 20 -14.54 9.76 10.10
C ALA A 20 -14.74 11.06 9.32
N ARG A 21 -14.87 10.99 7.98
CA ARG A 21 -15.18 12.15 7.13
C ARG A 21 -16.47 12.86 7.54
N HIS A 22 -17.53 12.13 7.89
CA HIS A 22 -18.79 12.73 8.37
C HIS A 22 -18.58 13.62 9.61
N SER A 23 -17.57 13.32 10.44
CA SER A 23 -17.20 14.11 11.60
C SER A 23 -16.19 15.23 11.28
N LEU A 24 -15.14 14.92 10.50
CA LEU A 24 -14.01 15.84 10.27
C LEU A 24 -14.25 16.86 9.16
N LEU A 25 -14.94 16.49 8.08
CA LEU A 25 -15.12 17.37 6.92
C LEU A 25 -15.81 18.71 7.28
N PRO A 26 -16.87 18.75 8.11
CA PRO A 26 -17.46 20.02 8.54
C PRO A 26 -16.46 20.96 9.25
N ILE A 27 -15.55 20.39 10.07
CA ILE A 27 -14.48 21.15 10.73
C ILE A 27 -13.53 21.72 9.68
N ILE A 28 -13.07 20.89 8.74
CA ILE A 28 -12.17 21.30 7.65
C ILE A 28 -12.83 22.41 6.82
N SER A 29 -14.06 22.22 6.37
CA SER A 29 -14.78 23.19 5.55
C SER A 29 -14.98 24.52 6.26
N SER A 30 -15.35 24.51 7.54
CA SER A 30 -15.48 25.74 8.32
C SER A 30 -14.15 26.49 8.40
N PHE A 31 -13.07 25.79 8.78
CA PHE A 31 -11.77 26.43 8.99
C PHE A 31 -11.16 26.93 7.68
N ALA A 32 -11.30 26.17 6.59
CA ALA A 32 -10.86 26.56 5.25
C ALA A 32 -11.63 27.79 4.73
N SER A 33 -12.93 27.90 5.03
CA SER A 33 -13.75 29.03 4.56
C SER A 33 -13.28 30.39 5.13
N ALA A 34 -12.72 30.41 6.35
CA ALA A 34 -12.13 31.63 6.94
C ALA A 34 -10.92 32.16 6.15
N ALA A 35 -10.32 31.32 5.30
CA ALA A 35 -9.22 31.65 4.41
C ALA A 35 -9.64 31.76 2.93
N ASP A 36 -10.95 31.76 2.61
CA ASP A 36 -11.46 31.73 1.23
C ASP A 36 -10.91 30.55 0.41
N ILE A 37 -10.94 29.36 1.03
CA ILE A 37 -10.52 28.09 0.42
C ILE A 37 -11.76 27.20 0.28
N SER A 38 -12.08 26.83 -0.95
CA SER A 38 -13.21 25.94 -1.23
C SER A 38 -12.82 24.46 -1.06
N VAL A 39 -13.60 23.71 -0.30
CA VAL A 39 -13.45 22.27 -0.13
C VAL A 39 -14.68 21.57 -0.71
N GLU A 40 -14.49 20.74 -1.73
CA GLU A 40 -15.55 19.94 -2.35
C GLU A 40 -15.26 18.44 -2.23
N THR A 41 -16.27 17.60 -2.47
CA THR A 41 -16.14 16.14 -2.42
C THR A 41 -16.27 15.49 -3.79
N ARG A 42 -15.69 14.30 -3.94
CA ARG A 42 -15.91 13.38 -5.06
C ARG A 42 -16.08 11.96 -4.52
N ASP A 43 -17.13 11.27 -4.98
CA ASP A 43 -17.52 9.93 -4.52
C ASP A 43 -16.81 8.83 -5.30
N ILE A 44 -15.86 8.19 -4.62
CA ILE A 44 -15.11 7.05 -5.13
C ILE A 44 -15.37 5.80 -4.29
N SER A 45 -16.43 5.78 -3.48
CA SER A 45 -16.90 4.61 -2.75
C SER A 45 -17.20 3.45 -3.70
N LEU A 46 -17.17 2.22 -3.20
CA LEU A 46 -17.57 1.04 -3.96
C LEU A 46 -18.99 1.18 -4.50
N ALA A 47 -19.92 1.66 -3.67
CA ALA A 47 -21.31 1.89 -4.07
C ALA A 47 -21.43 2.94 -5.20
N GLY A 48 -20.79 4.10 -5.05
CA GLY A 48 -20.79 5.16 -6.06
C GLY A 48 -20.22 4.68 -7.40
N ARG A 49 -19.09 3.96 -7.36
CA ARG A 49 -18.46 3.39 -8.57
C ARG A 49 -19.31 2.32 -9.24
N ILE A 50 -20.01 1.48 -8.48
CA ILE A 50 -20.96 0.49 -9.04
C ILE A 50 -22.10 1.20 -9.77
N LEU A 51 -22.71 2.21 -9.14
CA LEU A 51 -23.83 2.95 -9.72
C LEU A 51 -23.44 3.69 -11.01
N ALA A 52 -22.23 4.26 -11.05
CA ALA A 52 -21.70 4.95 -12.24
C ALA A 52 -21.56 4.04 -13.48
N LEU A 53 -21.50 2.71 -13.33
CA LEU A 53 -21.41 1.76 -14.47
C LEU A 53 -22.74 1.54 -15.20
N PHE A 54 -23.87 1.85 -14.56
CA PHE A 54 -25.22 1.51 -15.04
C PHE A 54 -26.19 2.70 -15.05
N PRO A 55 -25.80 3.91 -15.52
CA PRO A 55 -26.65 5.09 -15.46
C PRO A 55 -27.99 4.91 -16.20
N ASP A 56 -27.99 4.08 -17.25
CA ASP A 56 -29.18 3.76 -18.05
C ASP A 56 -30.22 2.90 -17.31
N LEU A 57 -29.81 2.21 -16.23
CA LEU A 57 -30.70 1.39 -15.39
C LEU A 57 -31.22 2.14 -14.15
N LEU A 58 -30.76 3.37 -13.94
CA LEU A 58 -31.11 4.19 -12.79
C LEU A 58 -32.14 5.26 -13.15
N THR A 59 -33.02 5.58 -12.20
CA THR A 59 -33.89 6.76 -12.32
C THR A 59 -33.05 8.04 -12.30
N GLU A 60 -33.61 9.17 -12.75
CA GLU A 60 -32.87 10.44 -12.78
C GLU A 60 -32.31 10.83 -11.39
N ASP A 61 -33.07 10.62 -10.32
CA ASP A 61 -32.64 10.91 -8.94
C ASP A 61 -31.64 9.88 -8.37
N GLN A 62 -31.56 8.69 -8.96
CA GLN A 62 -30.61 7.64 -8.56
C GLN A 62 -29.27 7.74 -9.28
N ARG A 63 -29.20 8.47 -10.41
CA ARG A 63 -27.98 8.60 -11.19
C ARG A 63 -26.91 9.36 -10.41
N VAL A 64 -25.70 8.84 -10.47
CA VAL A 64 -24.49 9.47 -9.92
C VAL A 64 -23.52 9.80 -11.04
N ASN A 65 -22.64 10.77 -10.80
CA ASN A 65 -21.55 11.06 -11.71
C ASN A 65 -20.46 9.99 -11.62
N ASP A 66 -19.70 9.79 -12.70
CA ASP A 66 -18.45 9.04 -12.65
C ASP A 66 -17.32 9.95 -12.12
N ASP A 67 -17.34 10.15 -10.81
CA ASP A 67 -16.40 11.00 -10.08
C ASP A 67 -14.96 10.46 -10.15
N LEU A 68 -14.76 9.14 -10.29
CA LEU A 68 -13.43 8.55 -10.49
C LEU A 68 -12.86 8.95 -11.86
N ALA A 69 -13.67 8.89 -12.92
CA ALA A 69 -13.23 9.35 -14.24
C ALA A 69 -13.01 10.87 -14.27
N GLU A 70 -13.80 11.67 -13.54
CA GLU A 70 -13.56 13.11 -13.37
C GLU A 70 -12.22 13.37 -12.67
N LEU A 71 -11.97 12.71 -11.54
CA LEU A 71 -10.70 12.81 -10.83
C LEU A 71 -9.52 12.37 -11.71
N GLY A 72 -9.68 11.29 -12.49
CA GLY A 72 -8.66 10.82 -13.44
C GLY A 72 -8.29 11.85 -14.53
N ARG A 73 -9.21 12.75 -14.87
CA ARG A 73 -8.90 13.91 -15.73
C ARG A 73 -8.25 15.03 -14.92
N LEU A 74 -8.77 15.32 -13.72
CA LEU A 74 -8.29 16.40 -12.88
C LEU A 74 -6.84 16.21 -12.46
N VAL A 75 -6.43 15.01 -12.03
CA VAL A 75 -5.05 14.73 -11.57
C VAL A 75 -3.99 14.91 -12.66
N LYS A 76 -4.41 15.15 -13.91
CA LYS A 76 -3.55 15.50 -15.04
C LYS A 76 -3.45 17.01 -15.27
N THR A 77 -3.97 17.82 -14.36
CA THR A 77 -3.95 19.28 -14.42
C THR A 77 -3.11 19.87 -13.28
N PRO A 78 -2.50 21.05 -13.47
CA PRO A 78 -1.73 21.72 -12.41
C PRO A 78 -2.60 22.17 -11.22
N ASP A 79 -3.90 22.34 -11.44
CA ASP A 79 -4.83 22.84 -10.41
C ASP A 79 -5.30 21.78 -9.42
N ALA A 80 -4.97 20.50 -9.65
CA ALA A 80 -5.39 19.40 -8.81
C ALA A 80 -4.81 19.51 -7.40
N ASN A 81 -5.69 19.42 -6.40
CA ASN A 81 -5.32 19.28 -5.00
C ASN A 81 -6.31 18.31 -4.36
N VAL A 82 -5.93 17.04 -4.26
CA VAL A 82 -6.84 15.96 -3.88
C VAL A 82 -6.35 15.32 -2.58
N ILE A 83 -7.15 15.39 -1.52
CA ILE A 83 -6.96 14.59 -0.30
C ILE A 83 -7.71 13.27 -0.48
N LYS A 84 -6.95 12.18 -0.55
CA LYS A 84 -7.43 10.84 -0.85
C LYS A 84 -7.41 9.95 0.38
N LEU A 85 -8.60 9.58 0.86
CA LEU A 85 -8.76 8.67 2.00
C LEU A 85 -8.67 7.21 1.55
N PRO A 86 -8.32 6.24 2.43
CA PRO A 86 -8.40 4.83 2.13
C PRO A 86 -9.79 4.41 1.62
N ASN A 87 -9.83 3.53 0.61
CA ASN A 87 -11.07 3.05 0.01
C ASN A 87 -11.00 1.53 -0.21
N VAL A 88 -12.15 0.89 -0.39
CA VAL A 88 -12.25 -0.54 -0.65
C VAL A 88 -11.68 -0.89 -2.02
N SER A 89 -10.69 -1.79 -2.04
CA SER A 89 -10.27 -2.54 -3.23
C SER A 89 -11.05 -3.85 -3.27
N ALA A 90 -12.24 -3.83 -3.88
CA ALA A 90 -13.26 -4.85 -3.63
C ALA A 90 -12.84 -6.26 -4.06
N SER A 91 -12.94 -7.21 -3.14
CA SER A 91 -13.00 -8.63 -3.45
C SER A 91 -14.36 -8.99 -4.09
N VAL A 92 -14.47 -10.19 -4.66
CA VAL A 92 -15.75 -10.66 -5.23
C VAL A 92 -16.87 -10.72 -4.18
N PRO A 93 -16.65 -11.21 -2.94
CA PRO A 93 -17.66 -11.15 -1.89
C PRO A 93 -18.13 -9.72 -1.59
N GLN A 94 -17.20 -8.80 -1.33
CA GLN A 94 -17.54 -7.39 -1.04
C GLN A 94 -18.30 -6.71 -2.18
N LEU A 95 -17.94 -7.01 -3.44
CA LEU A 95 -18.66 -6.53 -4.60
C LEU A 95 -20.11 -7.06 -4.62
N THR A 96 -20.29 -8.35 -4.34
CA THR A 96 -21.60 -9.00 -4.35
C THR A 96 -22.48 -8.46 -3.21
N ASP A 97 -21.92 -8.27 -2.02
CA ASP A 97 -22.62 -7.70 -0.86
C ASP A 97 -23.04 -6.26 -1.12
N ALA A 98 -22.17 -5.43 -1.73
CA ALA A 98 -22.51 -4.07 -2.13
C ALA A 98 -23.63 -4.02 -3.18
N ILE A 99 -23.61 -4.92 -4.17
CA ILE A 99 -24.67 -5.04 -5.17
C ILE A 99 -26.00 -5.40 -4.49
N ALA A 100 -26.00 -6.39 -3.59
CA ALA A 100 -27.19 -6.81 -2.87
C ALA A 100 -27.77 -5.68 -1.99
N GLU A 101 -26.91 -4.92 -1.30
CA GLU A 101 -27.34 -3.76 -0.52
C GLU A 101 -27.99 -2.69 -1.42
N LEU A 102 -27.36 -2.35 -2.55
CA LEU A 102 -27.92 -1.39 -3.51
C LEU A 102 -29.26 -1.88 -4.08
N GLN A 103 -29.38 -3.14 -4.45
CA GLN A 103 -30.65 -3.71 -4.92
C GLN A 103 -31.73 -3.62 -3.84
N SER A 104 -31.40 -3.90 -2.57
CA SER A 104 -32.34 -3.75 -1.43
C SER A 104 -32.83 -2.32 -1.23
N LYS A 105 -32.02 -1.33 -1.65
CA LYS A 105 -32.34 0.11 -1.64
C LYS A 105 -33.05 0.58 -2.93
N GLY A 106 -33.42 -0.33 -3.82
CA GLY A 106 -34.22 -0.05 -5.00
C GLY A 106 -33.42 0.36 -6.25
N PHE A 107 -32.11 0.12 -6.28
CA PHE A 107 -31.29 0.32 -7.48
C PHE A 107 -31.40 -0.91 -8.39
N ALA A 108 -31.92 -0.75 -9.61
CA ALA A 108 -32.18 -1.85 -10.55
C ALA A 108 -30.93 -2.31 -11.32
N ILE A 109 -29.81 -2.52 -10.61
CA ILE A 109 -28.54 -2.98 -11.17
C ILE A 109 -28.46 -4.52 -11.23
N PRO A 110 -27.78 -5.11 -12.23
CA PRO A 110 -27.70 -6.57 -12.38
C PRO A 110 -26.81 -7.22 -11.33
N ASP A 111 -26.99 -8.53 -11.12
CA ASP A 111 -26.07 -9.32 -10.29
C ASP A 111 -24.68 -9.44 -10.94
N TYR A 112 -23.67 -9.77 -10.14
CA TYR A 112 -22.34 -10.13 -10.64
C TYR A 112 -22.32 -11.60 -11.13
N PRO A 113 -22.15 -11.86 -12.45
CA PRO A 113 -22.16 -13.23 -12.95
C PRO A 113 -20.77 -13.86 -12.79
N GLN A 114 -20.60 -14.65 -11.72
CA GLN A 114 -19.30 -15.29 -11.41
C GLN A 114 -18.82 -16.23 -12.52
N SER A 115 -19.74 -16.97 -13.15
CA SER A 115 -19.49 -17.89 -14.27
C SER A 115 -20.38 -17.52 -15.45
N PRO A 116 -20.02 -16.49 -16.25
CA PRO A 116 -20.89 -15.98 -17.31
C PRO A 116 -20.99 -17.00 -18.45
N ALA A 117 -22.22 -17.39 -18.80
CA ALA A 117 -22.51 -18.34 -19.88
C ALA A 117 -22.95 -17.63 -21.17
N THR A 118 -23.51 -16.44 -21.06
CA THR A 118 -24.03 -15.64 -22.18
C THR A 118 -23.17 -14.41 -22.46
N ASP A 119 -23.27 -13.84 -23.66
CA ASP A 119 -22.52 -12.63 -24.00
C ASP A 119 -22.99 -11.40 -23.20
N ALA A 120 -24.26 -11.37 -22.79
CA ALA A 120 -24.79 -10.36 -21.88
C ALA A 120 -24.12 -10.45 -20.50
N GLU A 121 -24.01 -11.66 -19.92
CA GLU A 121 -23.32 -11.88 -18.65
C GLU A 121 -21.82 -11.57 -18.75
N LYS A 122 -21.16 -11.92 -19.86
CA LYS A 122 -19.75 -11.55 -20.09
C LYS A 122 -19.56 -10.04 -20.12
N ALA A 123 -20.47 -9.31 -20.77
CA ALA A 123 -20.43 -7.85 -20.82
C ALA A 123 -20.68 -7.20 -19.44
N ILE A 124 -21.64 -7.72 -18.66
CA ILE A 124 -21.90 -7.27 -17.29
C ILE A 124 -20.69 -7.55 -16.39
N ARG A 125 -20.12 -8.76 -16.46
CA ARG A 125 -18.91 -9.12 -15.73
C ARG A 125 -17.75 -8.19 -16.07
N ALA A 126 -17.52 -7.93 -17.36
CA ALA A 126 -16.45 -7.07 -17.81
C ALA A 126 -16.58 -5.65 -17.23
N LYS A 127 -17.81 -5.10 -17.15
CA LYS A 127 -18.06 -3.82 -16.47
C LYS A 127 -17.70 -3.88 -14.98
N TYR A 128 -18.22 -4.86 -14.24
CA TYR A 128 -17.91 -5.00 -12.81
C TYR A 128 -16.43 -5.26 -12.52
N ASP A 129 -15.76 -5.97 -13.42
CA ASP A 129 -14.33 -6.25 -13.31
C ASP A 129 -13.47 -4.97 -13.38
N THR A 130 -14.02 -3.84 -13.85
CA THR A 130 -13.35 -2.53 -13.80
C THR A 130 -13.40 -1.85 -12.43
N VAL A 131 -14.34 -2.24 -11.55
CA VAL A 131 -14.50 -1.64 -10.21
C VAL A 131 -14.03 -2.56 -9.06
N LYS A 132 -13.74 -3.83 -9.34
CA LYS A 132 -13.14 -4.76 -8.38
C LYS A 132 -11.63 -4.57 -8.25
N GLY A 133 -11.07 -4.96 -7.10
CA GLY A 133 -9.65 -4.79 -6.80
C GLY A 133 -9.23 -3.31 -6.72
N SER A 134 -7.94 -3.04 -6.95
CA SER A 134 -7.37 -1.69 -6.89
C SER A 134 -7.73 -0.87 -8.14
N ALA A 135 -8.98 -0.42 -8.21
CA ALA A 135 -9.51 0.35 -9.34
C ALA A 135 -9.19 1.86 -9.25
N VAL A 136 -9.09 2.40 -8.03
CA VAL A 136 -8.93 3.85 -7.80
C VAL A 136 -7.48 4.31 -7.95
N ASN A 137 -6.54 3.66 -7.25
CA ASN A 137 -5.14 4.11 -7.21
C ASN A 137 -4.49 4.22 -8.60
N PRO A 138 -4.70 3.29 -9.55
CA PRO A 138 -4.15 3.42 -10.90
C PRO A 138 -4.65 4.63 -11.70
N VAL A 139 -5.79 5.20 -11.32
CA VAL A 139 -6.37 6.39 -11.97
C VAL A 139 -5.81 7.66 -11.35
N LEU A 140 -5.62 7.69 -10.03
CA LEU A 140 -5.22 8.90 -9.30
C LEU A 140 -3.70 9.09 -9.24
N ARG A 141 -2.91 8.01 -9.23
CA ARG A 141 -1.44 8.06 -9.11
C ARG A 141 -0.75 8.40 -10.44
N GLU A 142 -1.02 9.60 -10.96
CA GLU A 142 -0.38 10.20 -12.13
C GLU A 142 0.87 11.01 -11.73
N GLY A 143 1.66 10.45 -10.81
CA GLY A 143 2.79 11.10 -10.16
C GLY A 143 3.62 10.10 -9.34
N ASN A 144 4.84 10.49 -9.00
CA ASN A 144 5.74 9.67 -8.18
C ASN A 144 5.49 9.89 -6.68
N SER A 145 5.94 8.94 -5.88
CA SER A 145 5.73 8.93 -4.43
C SER A 145 6.77 9.80 -3.73
N ASP A 146 6.33 10.64 -2.80
CA ASP A 146 7.13 11.26 -1.73
C ASP A 146 6.50 10.86 -0.39
N ARG A 147 7.08 9.82 0.23
CA ARG A 147 6.55 9.25 1.47
C ARG A 147 7.54 9.44 2.61
N ARG A 148 7.08 10.05 3.71
CA ARG A 148 7.93 10.44 4.84
C ARG A 148 7.15 10.50 6.15
N SER A 149 7.82 10.34 7.28
CA SER A 149 7.19 10.55 8.58
C SER A 149 6.90 12.04 8.76
N ALA A 150 5.70 12.35 9.27
CA ALA A 150 5.41 13.73 9.66
C ALA A 150 6.30 14.10 10.86
N LYS A 151 6.83 15.31 10.88
CA LYS A 151 7.70 15.80 11.96
C LYS A 151 7.05 15.61 13.33
N ALA A 152 5.76 15.90 13.44
CA ALA A 152 4.96 15.71 14.65
C ALA A 152 4.98 14.25 15.17
N VAL A 153 4.85 13.29 14.26
CA VAL A 153 4.84 11.86 14.58
C VAL A 153 6.22 11.40 14.99
N LYS A 154 7.28 11.88 14.32
CA LYS A 154 8.66 11.55 14.66
C LYS A 154 9.05 12.08 16.05
N GLU A 155 8.72 13.33 16.36
CA GLU A 155 9.02 13.91 17.69
C GLU A 155 8.21 13.22 18.80
N TYR A 156 6.96 12.83 18.53
CA TYR A 156 6.19 12.00 19.45
C TYR A 156 6.86 10.64 19.71
N ALA A 157 7.34 9.96 18.65
CA ALA A 157 8.02 8.68 18.78
C ALA A 157 9.33 8.80 19.58
N LYS A 158 10.09 9.89 19.41
CA LYS A 158 11.28 10.16 20.23
C LYS A 158 10.94 10.36 21.71
N ALA A 159 9.87 11.11 21.99
CA ALA A 159 9.42 11.38 23.37
C ALA A 159 8.73 10.17 24.02
N ASN A 160 8.16 9.27 23.22
CA ASN A 160 7.41 8.08 23.65
C ASN A 160 7.87 6.85 22.85
N PRO A 161 9.12 6.39 23.04
CA PRO A 161 9.70 5.33 22.23
C PRO A 161 8.91 4.03 22.39
N HIS A 162 8.54 3.44 21.26
CA HIS A 162 7.91 2.12 21.23
C HIS A 162 8.94 1.02 21.53
N ARG A 163 8.45 -0.18 21.85
CA ARG A 163 9.33 -1.32 22.12
C ARG A 163 10.03 -1.79 20.84
N MET A 164 11.35 -1.80 20.87
CA MET A 164 12.24 -2.51 19.95
C MET A 164 12.80 -3.75 20.66
N GLY A 165 12.73 -4.91 19.99
CA GLY A 165 13.34 -6.15 20.45
C GLY A 165 14.85 -6.06 20.45
N ASP A 166 15.49 -6.82 21.35
CA ASP A 166 16.95 -6.84 21.45
C ASP A 166 17.54 -7.69 20.32
N TRP A 167 18.66 -7.22 19.78
CA TRP A 167 19.43 -7.92 18.77
C TRP A 167 20.78 -8.32 19.35
N THR A 168 21.21 -9.55 19.07
CA THR A 168 22.48 -10.12 19.51
C THR A 168 23.21 -10.75 18.34
N ALA A 169 24.55 -10.74 18.39
CA ALA A 169 25.39 -11.39 17.38
C ALA A 169 25.10 -12.91 17.24
N ASP A 170 24.61 -13.54 18.31
CA ASP A 170 24.27 -14.98 18.34
C ASP A 170 22.92 -15.32 17.69
N SER A 171 22.13 -14.33 17.25
CA SER A 171 20.85 -14.62 16.58
C SER A 171 21.11 -15.40 15.30
N LYS A 172 20.35 -16.48 15.12
CA LYS A 172 20.40 -17.34 13.94
C LYS A 172 19.52 -16.84 12.81
N THR A 173 18.75 -15.77 13.02
CA THR A 173 17.84 -15.22 12.01
C THR A 173 18.59 -14.68 10.82
N HIS A 174 18.20 -15.07 9.61
CA HIS A 174 18.84 -14.64 8.37
C HIS A 174 17.86 -14.73 7.21
N VAL A 175 18.16 -14.02 6.13
CA VAL A 175 17.44 -14.18 4.86
C VAL A 175 18.09 -15.31 4.06
N ALA A 176 17.26 -16.13 3.43
CA ALA A 176 17.68 -17.13 2.46
C ALA A 176 17.11 -16.78 1.08
N SER A 177 17.96 -16.77 0.05
CA SER A 177 17.61 -16.43 -1.33
C SER A 177 18.29 -17.37 -2.30
N MET A 178 17.77 -17.45 -3.52
CA MET A 178 18.34 -18.32 -4.56
C MET A 178 19.77 -17.89 -4.90
N SER A 179 20.62 -18.82 -5.33
CA SER A 179 22.01 -18.51 -5.73
C SER A 179 22.13 -18.01 -7.18
N GLY A 180 21.03 -18.01 -7.93
CA GLY A 180 20.91 -17.58 -9.33
C GLY A 180 19.69 -18.21 -10.01
N ASN A 181 19.51 -17.94 -11.30
CA ASN A 181 18.32 -18.34 -12.08
C ASN A 181 16.98 -17.85 -11.51
N ASP A 182 17.01 -16.75 -10.76
CA ASP A 182 15.86 -15.99 -10.31
C ASP A 182 15.61 -14.80 -11.26
N PHE A 183 14.66 -13.92 -10.91
CA PHE A 183 14.36 -12.77 -11.76
C PHE A 183 15.55 -11.81 -11.85
N PHE A 184 16.30 -11.64 -10.76
CA PHE A 184 17.51 -10.82 -10.76
C PHE A 184 18.56 -11.33 -11.77
N ALA A 185 18.93 -12.61 -11.67
CA ALA A 185 20.03 -13.17 -12.45
C ALA A 185 19.72 -13.30 -13.95
N ASN A 186 18.45 -13.43 -14.31
CA ASN A 186 18.01 -13.66 -15.69
C ASN A 186 17.57 -12.39 -16.42
N GLU A 187 17.62 -11.23 -15.78
CA GLU A 187 17.05 -10.00 -16.33
C GLU A 187 17.79 -9.48 -17.56
N LYS A 188 17.02 -9.06 -18.56
CA LYS A 188 17.46 -8.23 -19.69
C LYS A 188 16.63 -6.97 -19.74
N SER A 189 17.24 -5.84 -20.06
CA SER A 189 16.54 -4.57 -20.20
C SER A 189 17.13 -3.72 -21.31
N ALA A 190 16.30 -2.87 -21.90
CA ALA A 190 16.69 -1.93 -22.94
C ALA A 190 15.77 -0.70 -22.96
N THR A 191 16.36 0.47 -23.25
CA THR A 191 15.61 1.69 -23.53
C THR A 191 15.17 1.74 -25.00
N ILE A 192 13.87 1.92 -25.25
CA ILE A 192 13.28 2.00 -26.59
C ILE A 192 13.79 3.22 -27.35
N THR A 193 14.34 2.99 -28.55
CA THR A 193 14.76 4.08 -29.45
C THR A 193 13.59 4.63 -30.28
N ALA A 194 13.77 5.80 -30.90
CA ALA A 194 12.76 6.38 -31.79
C ALA A 194 12.38 5.45 -32.95
N ALA A 195 13.31 4.65 -33.46
CA ALA A 195 13.07 3.68 -34.54
C ALA A 195 12.33 2.41 -34.08
N GLN A 196 12.27 2.17 -32.77
CA GLN A 196 11.64 1.03 -32.13
C GLN A 196 10.30 1.37 -31.47
N ALA A 197 9.97 2.65 -31.32
CA ALA A 197 8.70 3.09 -30.76
C ALA A 197 7.53 2.64 -31.63
N GLY A 198 6.48 2.11 -31.00
CA GLY A 198 5.34 1.51 -31.70
C GLY A 198 4.79 0.29 -30.98
N GLY A 199 4.07 -0.55 -31.72
CA GLY A 199 3.46 -1.77 -31.20
C GLY A 199 4.49 -2.86 -30.88
N ALA A 200 4.10 -3.75 -29.99
CA ALA A 200 4.86 -4.92 -29.60
C ALA A 200 3.94 -6.08 -29.21
N LYS A 201 4.50 -7.29 -29.24
CA LYS A 201 3.84 -8.51 -28.77
C LYS A 201 4.83 -9.45 -28.11
N ILE A 202 4.31 -10.31 -27.25
CA ILE A 202 5.07 -11.35 -26.54
C ILE A 202 4.71 -12.70 -27.15
N VAL A 203 5.70 -13.40 -27.67
CA VAL A 203 5.53 -14.67 -28.39
C VAL A 203 6.28 -15.77 -27.67
N PHE A 204 5.61 -16.91 -27.46
CA PHE A 204 6.24 -18.14 -27.01
C PHE A 204 6.36 -19.12 -28.18
N THR A 205 7.57 -19.61 -28.42
CA THR A 205 7.87 -20.68 -29.38
C THR A 205 8.26 -21.93 -28.60
N ALA A 206 7.43 -22.97 -28.64
CA ALA A 206 7.73 -24.25 -27.99
C ALA A 206 8.91 -24.96 -28.68
N ALA A 207 9.52 -25.92 -28.00
CA ALA A 207 10.66 -26.69 -28.53
C ALA A 207 10.36 -27.42 -29.86
N ASP A 208 9.10 -27.72 -30.16
CA ASP A 208 8.66 -28.32 -31.43
C ASP A 208 8.45 -27.30 -32.57
N GLY A 209 8.68 -26.01 -32.31
CA GLY A 209 8.51 -24.90 -33.24
C GLY A 209 7.09 -24.28 -33.24
N THR A 210 6.16 -24.80 -32.46
CA THR A 210 4.81 -24.23 -32.34
C THR A 210 4.86 -22.84 -31.71
N LYS A 211 4.28 -21.85 -32.41
CA LYS A 211 4.23 -20.45 -31.93
C LYS A 211 2.88 -20.11 -31.34
N SER A 212 2.88 -19.42 -30.20
CA SER A 212 1.71 -18.86 -29.55
C SER A 212 1.98 -17.42 -29.13
N VAL A 213 0.97 -16.55 -29.22
CA VAL A 213 1.07 -15.18 -28.73
C VAL A 213 0.59 -15.17 -27.29
N LEU A 214 1.50 -14.88 -26.35
CA LEU A 214 1.16 -14.76 -24.92
C LEU A 214 0.46 -13.43 -24.64
N LYS A 215 0.90 -12.37 -25.33
CA LYS A 215 0.30 -11.03 -25.23
C LYS A 215 0.44 -10.26 -26.52
N ASP A 216 -0.65 -9.61 -26.93
CA ASP A 216 -0.70 -8.71 -28.08
C ASP A 216 -1.19 -7.32 -27.65
N GLY A 217 -1.07 -6.35 -28.55
CA GLY A 217 -1.56 -4.98 -28.35
C GLY A 217 -0.75 -4.18 -27.34
N LEU A 218 0.52 -4.53 -27.13
CA LEU A 218 1.45 -3.69 -26.36
C LEU A 218 1.91 -2.53 -27.23
N SER A 219 2.26 -1.40 -26.62
CA SER A 219 2.82 -0.25 -27.31
C SER A 219 3.84 0.42 -26.40
N TYR A 220 5.00 0.74 -26.95
CA TYR A 220 6.08 1.39 -26.23
C TYR A 220 6.43 2.74 -26.85
N ASP A 221 6.54 3.74 -25.98
CA ASP A 221 6.94 5.10 -26.34
C ASP A 221 8.47 5.19 -26.38
N GLU A 222 9.04 6.11 -27.17
CA GLU A 222 10.48 6.39 -27.16
C GLU A 222 10.98 6.70 -25.74
N GLY A 223 12.09 6.07 -25.35
CA GLY A 223 12.71 6.22 -24.05
C GLY A 223 12.02 5.43 -22.93
N THR A 224 11.03 4.60 -23.24
CA THR A 224 10.53 3.60 -22.28
C THR A 224 11.62 2.57 -22.03
N VAL A 225 11.94 2.31 -20.76
CA VAL A 225 12.76 1.16 -20.36
C VAL A 225 11.84 -0.05 -20.33
N VAL A 226 12.21 -1.10 -21.07
CA VAL A 226 11.46 -2.36 -21.14
C VAL A 226 12.38 -3.48 -20.71
N ASP A 227 11.96 -4.19 -19.67
CA ASP A 227 12.68 -5.31 -19.08
C ASP A 227 11.91 -6.62 -19.27
N ALA A 228 12.66 -7.72 -19.32
CA ALA A 228 12.13 -9.07 -19.39
C ALA A 228 13.04 -10.00 -18.59
N THR A 229 12.44 -10.94 -17.88
CA THR A 229 13.17 -11.90 -17.03
C THR A 229 12.33 -13.15 -16.77
N PHE A 230 12.92 -14.16 -16.15
CA PHE A 230 12.21 -15.34 -15.67
C PHE A 230 12.82 -15.88 -14.38
N LEU A 231 11.99 -16.54 -13.58
CA LEU A 231 12.42 -17.31 -12.41
C LEU A 231 12.27 -18.80 -12.75
N SER A 232 13.38 -19.54 -12.64
CA SER A 232 13.39 -20.96 -12.96
C SER A 232 12.66 -21.78 -11.90
N ALA A 233 11.64 -22.52 -12.30
CA ALA A 233 10.89 -23.38 -11.37
C ALA A 233 11.76 -24.53 -10.83
N ALA A 234 12.64 -25.08 -11.66
CA ALA A 234 13.58 -26.12 -11.25
C ALA A 234 14.56 -25.59 -10.17
N ALA A 235 15.16 -24.42 -10.40
CA ALA A 235 16.06 -23.80 -9.44
C ALA A 235 15.35 -23.42 -8.13
N LEU A 236 14.14 -22.85 -8.23
CA LEU A 236 13.32 -22.53 -7.06
C LEU A 236 13.01 -23.77 -6.21
N ARG A 237 12.59 -24.87 -6.85
CA ARG A 237 12.30 -26.13 -6.13
C ARG A 237 13.55 -26.72 -5.47
N SER A 238 14.71 -26.63 -6.12
CA SER A 238 15.99 -27.05 -5.51
C SER A 238 16.29 -26.21 -4.28
N PHE A 239 16.24 -24.88 -4.41
CA PHE A 239 16.44 -23.94 -3.32
C PHE A 239 15.53 -24.26 -2.12
N ILE A 240 14.22 -24.46 -2.34
CA ILE A 240 13.29 -24.78 -1.25
C ILE A 240 13.68 -26.08 -0.54
N LYS A 241 14.07 -27.12 -1.28
CA LYS A 241 14.51 -28.40 -0.70
C LYS A 241 15.77 -28.22 0.14
N ASP A 242 16.74 -27.48 -0.39
CA ASP A 242 18.01 -27.22 0.29
C ASP A 242 17.80 -26.40 1.56
N GLU A 243 16.91 -25.41 1.53
CA GLU A 243 16.59 -24.59 2.70
C GLU A 243 15.83 -25.34 3.79
N ILE A 244 14.92 -26.23 3.42
CA ILE A 244 14.22 -27.13 4.36
C ILE A 244 15.22 -28.13 4.97
N ALA A 245 16.10 -28.71 4.16
CA ALA A 245 17.07 -29.71 4.60
C ALA A 245 18.17 -29.13 5.50
N SER A 246 18.50 -27.85 5.33
CA SER A 246 19.51 -27.13 6.12
C SER A 246 18.93 -26.39 7.34
N MET A 247 17.69 -26.67 7.73
CA MET A 247 17.10 -26.05 8.92
C MET A 247 17.85 -26.46 10.19
N GLU A 248 18.16 -25.46 11.02
CA GLU A 248 18.73 -25.68 12.33
C GLU A 248 17.65 -25.91 13.39
N ASP A 249 17.95 -26.74 14.39
CA ASP A 249 17.07 -26.94 15.53
C ASP A 249 16.77 -25.61 16.25
N GLY A 250 15.48 -25.37 16.49
CA GLY A 250 15.00 -24.17 17.18
C GLY A 250 14.90 -22.91 16.31
N VAL A 251 15.10 -23.02 14.99
CA VAL A 251 14.87 -21.94 14.02
C VAL A 251 13.58 -22.24 13.24
N LEU A 252 12.77 -21.20 13.01
CA LEU A 252 11.52 -21.30 12.28
C LEU A 252 11.75 -21.13 10.77
N PHE A 253 11.16 -22.01 9.96
CA PHE A 253 11.10 -21.85 8.52
C PHE A 253 9.99 -20.85 8.15
N SER A 254 10.26 -19.93 7.24
CA SER A 254 9.29 -18.93 6.79
C SER A 254 9.51 -18.53 5.34
N VAL A 255 8.43 -18.08 4.69
CA VAL A 255 8.42 -17.56 3.33
C VAL A 255 7.72 -16.21 3.30
N HIS A 256 8.36 -15.23 2.69
CA HIS A 256 7.91 -13.84 2.66
C HIS A 256 7.72 -13.39 1.21
N LEU A 257 6.47 -13.21 0.79
CA LEU A 257 6.09 -12.85 -0.59
C LEU A 257 5.05 -11.72 -0.58
N LYS A 258 4.62 -11.25 -1.77
CA LYS A 258 3.62 -10.19 -1.93
C LYS A 258 2.43 -10.68 -2.77
N ALA A 259 1.87 -11.86 -2.44
CA ALA A 259 0.87 -12.58 -3.23
C ALA A 259 -0.35 -11.76 -3.69
N THR A 260 -0.87 -10.87 -2.84
CA THR A 260 -2.04 -10.03 -3.20
C THR A 260 -1.72 -9.01 -4.28
N MET A 261 -0.54 -8.39 -4.23
CA MET A 261 -0.13 -7.36 -5.19
C MET A 261 0.44 -8.03 -6.44
N MET A 262 1.42 -8.93 -6.28
CA MET A 262 1.99 -9.76 -7.35
C MET A 262 1.10 -10.96 -7.66
N LYS A 263 -0.18 -10.70 -7.98
CA LYS A 263 -1.27 -11.67 -8.11
C LYS A 263 -1.09 -12.81 -9.12
N VAL A 264 0.00 -12.79 -9.90
CA VAL A 264 0.35 -13.86 -10.85
C VAL A 264 1.58 -14.61 -10.35
N SER A 265 2.74 -13.96 -10.26
CA SER A 265 4.01 -14.62 -9.91
C SER A 265 4.01 -15.22 -8.50
N ASP A 266 3.62 -14.44 -7.51
CA ASP A 266 3.87 -14.80 -6.11
C ASP A 266 2.98 -15.93 -5.60
N PRO A 267 1.69 -16.04 -5.99
CA PRO A 267 0.92 -17.25 -5.72
C PRO A 267 1.55 -18.51 -6.34
N ILE A 268 2.17 -18.44 -7.52
CA ILE A 268 2.86 -19.58 -8.14
C ILE A 268 4.13 -19.94 -7.36
N ILE A 269 4.96 -18.95 -7.01
CA ILE A 269 6.14 -19.14 -6.17
C ILE A 269 5.74 -19.79 -4.84
N PHE A 270 4.70 -19.28 -4.18
CA PHE A 270 4.15 -19.85 -2.96
C PHE A 270 3.67 -21.29 -3.15
N GLY A 271 3.00 -21.58 -4.27
CA GLY A 271 2.57 -22.93 -4.63
C GLY A 271 3.74 -23.92 -4.75
N HIS A 272 4.92 -23.47 -5.21
CA HIS A 272 6.13 -24.30 -5.17
C HIS A 272 6.60 -24.59 -3.74
N PHE A 273 6.56 -23.63 -2.82
CA PHE A 273 6.86 -23.87 -1.40
C PHE A 273 5.92 -24.91 -0.81
N VAL A 274 4.60 -24.74 -0.99
CA VAL A 274 3.59 -25.71 -0.52
C VAL A 274 3.88 -27.09 -1.12
N SER A 275 4.01 -27.17 -2.44
CA SER A 275 4.19 -28.45 -3.14
C SER A 275 5.47 -29.19 -2.76
N VAL A 276 6.57 -28.48 -2.49
CA VAL A 276 7.82 -29.08 -2.02
C VAL A 276 7.70 -29.49 -0.55
N PHE A 277 7.05 -28.68 0.29
CA PHE A 277 6.90 -28.98 1.71
C PHE A 277 6.10 -30.26 1.96
N ILE A 278 5.04 -30.49 1.16
CA ILE A 278 4.20 -31.70 1.20
C ILE A 278 4.47 -32.67 0.03
N GLU A 279 5.68 -32.69 -0.52
CA GLU A 279 6.02 -33.49 -1.72
C GLU A 279 5.70 -34.99 -1.53
N ASP A 280 5.97 -35.54 -0.34
CA ASP A 280 5.69 -36.94 0.00
C ASP A 280 4.18 -37.27 -0.06
N PHE A 281 3.33 -36.34 0.40
CA PHE A 281 1.88 -36.47 0.33
C PHE A 281 1.38 -36.39 -1.12
N LEU A 282 1.90 -35.44 -1.90
CA LEU A 282 1.54 -35.29 -3.30
C LEU A 282 2.02 -36.46 -4.17
N ALA A 283 3.15 -37.10 -3.82
CA ALA A 283 3.59 -38.31 -4.49
C ALA A 283 2.61 -39.48 -4.28
N LYS A 284 1.95 -39.56 -3.12
CA LYS A 284 0.95 -40.58 -2.81
C LYS A 284 -0.45 -40.25 -3.34
N HIS A 285 -0.87 -38.98 -3.25
CA HIS A 285 -2.26 -38.56 -3.42
C HIS A 285 -2.49 -37.46 -4.46
N GLY A 286 -1.47 -37.08 -5.24
CA GLY A 286 -1.50 -35.93 -6.14
C GLY A 286 -2.66 -35.94 -7.13
N ASP A 287 -2.90 -37.06 -7.81
CA ASP A 287 -4.02 -37.19 -8.75
C ASP A 287 -5.39 -37.08 -8.04
N THR A 288 -5.50 -37.65 -6.83
CA THR A 288 -6.72 -37.59 -6.01
C THR A 288 -7.04 -36.15 -5.61
N VAL A 289 -6.08 -35.43 -5.03
CA VAL A 289 -6.33 -34.05 -4.56
C VAL A 289 -6.48 -33.07 -5.72
N LYS A 290 -5.82 -33.32 -6.86
CA LYS A 290 -6.05 -32.58 -8.10
C LYS A 290 -7.49 -32.77 -8.60
N ALA A 291 -8.03 -34.00 -8.55
CA ALA A 291 -9.42 -34.27 -8.90
C ALA A 291 -10.42 -33.61 -7.94
N LEU A 292 -10.04 -33.39 -6.67
CA LEU A 292 -10.81 -32.61 -5.70
C LEU A 292 -10.72 -31.09 -5.95
N GLY A 293 -9.83 -30.65 -6.84
CA GLY A 293 -9.64 -29.24 -7.17
C GLY A 293 -8.66 -28.50 -6.27
N PHE A 294 -7.76 -29.21 -5.58
CA PHE A 294 -6.69 -28.59 -4.79
C PHE A 294 -5.79 -27.71 -5.66
N ASN A 295 -5.53 -26.49 -5.21
CA ASN A 295 -4.59 -25.56 -5.83
C ASN A 295 -3.48 -25.19 -4.83
N PRO A 296 -2.21 -25.62 -5.05
CA PRO A 296 -1.10 -25.26 -4.18
C PRO A 296 -0.91 -23.74 -3.99
N ASN A 297 -1.29 -22.94 -5.00
CA ASN A 297 -1.16 -21.47 -4.96
C ASN A 297 -2.13 -20.85 -3.93
N ALA A 298 -3.16 -21.58 -3.52
CA ALA A 298 -4.11 -21.19 -2.47
C ALA A 298 -3.65 -21.60 -1.06
N GLY A 299 -2.68 -22.51 -0.95
CA GLY A 299 -2.07 -22.94 0.31
C GLY A 299 -2.68 -24.18 0.96
N LEU A 300 -2.08 -24.57 2.09
CA LEU A 300 -2.49 -25.77 2.85
C LEU A 300 -3.93 -25.67 3.35
N GLY A 301 -4.45 -24.46 3.60
CA GLY A 301 -5.85 -24.29 4.00
C GLY A 301 -6.85 -24.74 2.93
N ASP A 302 -6.54 -24.54 1.63
CA ASP A 302 -7.37 -25.08 0.54
C ASP A 302 -7.30 -26.61 0.52
N LEU A 303 -6.11 -27.20 0.70
CA LEU A 303 -5.96 -28.66 0.77
C LEU A 303 -6.80 -29.25 1.91
N GLU A 304 -6.69 -28.70 3.11
CA GLU A 304 -7.39 -29.18 4.31
C GLU A 304 -8.90 -29.15 4.13
N GLU A 305 -9.46 -28.08 3.55
CA GLU A 305 -10.90 -28.00 3.30
C GLU A 305 -11.34 -29.00 2.23
N ARG A 306 -10.51 -29.27 1.21
CA ARG A 306 -10.81 -30.23 0.13
C ARG A 306 -10.82 -31.68 0.60
N ILE A 307 -9.96 -32.04 1.55
CA ILE A 307 -9.82 -33.42 2.05
C ILE A 307 -10.69 -33.69 3.29
N LYS A 308 -11.33 -32.67 3.85
CA LYS A 308 -12.12 -32.75 5.07
C LYS A 308 -13.14 -33.91 5.05
N GLY A 309 -13.07 -34.75 6.07
CA GLY A 309 -13.89 -35.96 6.19
C GLY A 309 -13.32 -37.20 5.50
N ASN A 310 -12.19 -37.09 4.80
CA ASN A 310 -11.42 -38.22 4.29
C ASN A 310 -10.30 -38.58 5.27
N ALA A 311 -10.58 -39.51 6.18
CA ALA A 311 -9.66 -39.90 7.25
C ALA A 311 -8.31 -40.44 6.76
N GLU A 312 -8.24 -41.05 5.58
CA GLU A 312 -6.96 -41.52 5.01
C GLU A 312 -6.10 -40.33 4.57
N LEU A 313 -6.66 -39.41 3.79
CA LEU A 313 -5.95 -38.21 3.32
C LEU A 313 -5.54 -37.31 4.49
N GLU A 314 -6.41 -37.12 5.48
CA GLU A 314 -6.08 -36.32 6.68
C GLU A 314 -4.95 -36.95 7.49
N ALA A 315 -4.97 -38.27 7.68
CA ALA A 315 -3.91 -38.98 8.41
C ALA A 315 -2.58 -38.95 7.65
N ASP A 316 -2.61 -39.12 6.33
CA ASP A 316 -1.41 -39.07 5.49
C ASP A 316 -0.83 -37.66 5.40
N LEU A 317 -1.66 -36.61 5.32
CA LEU A 317 -1.20 -35.24 5.37
C LEU A 317 -0.54 -34.94 6.72
N LYS A 318 -1.17 -35.35 7.82
CA LYS A 318 -0.58 -35.22 9.16
C LYS A 318 0.76 -35.96 9.27
N ALA A 319 0.88 -37.14 8.67
CA ALA A 319 2.13 -37.90 8.66
C ALA A 319 3.20 -37.21 7.79
N ALA A 320 2.82 -36.63 6.65
CA ALA A 320 3.74 -35.89 5.78
C ALA A 320 4.24 -34.58 6.41
N LEU A 321 3.43 -33.94 7.25
CA LEU A 321 3.83 -32.77 8.02
C LEU A 321 4.65 -33.14 9.27
N ALA A 322 4.52 -34.37 9.77
CA ALA A 322 5.31 -34.84 10.91
C ALA A 322 6.80 -34.94 10.52
N GLY A 323 7.66 -34.26 11.29
CA GLY A 323 9.11 -34.25 11.04
C GLY A 323 9.57 -33.22 10.00
N LYS A 324 8.67 -32.39 9.47
CA LYS A 324 9.08 -31.15 8.77
C LYS A 324 9.55 -30.11 9.80
N PRO A 325 10.41 -29.15 9.42
CA PRO A 325 10.85 -28.09 10.32
C PRO A 325 9.68 -27.28 10.88
N ASP A 326 9.85 -26.76 12.10
CA ASP A 326 8.87 -25.86 12.70
C ASP A 326 8.73 -24.59 11.84
N MET A 327 7.50 -24.16 11.62
CA MET A 327 7.19 -23.00 10.77
C MET A 327 6.88 -21.77 11.61
N TYR A 328 7.15 -20.61 11.01
CA TYR A 328 6.56 -19.35 11.43
C TYR A 328 5.03 -19.44 11.40
N MET A 329 4.38 -19.07 12.50
CA MET A 329 2.93 -19.17 12.66
C MET A 329 2.25 -17.81 12.47
N VAL A 330 1.16 -17.82 11.71
CA VAL A 330 0.22 -16.69 11.60
C VAL A 330 -0.70 -16.69 12.84
N ASN A 331 -1.14 -17.88 13.26
CA ASN A 331 -1.93 -18.08 14.48
C ASN A 331 -1.64 -19.46 15.08
N SER A 332 -0.78 -19.51 16.11
CA SER A 332 -0.41 -20.75 16.79
C SER A 332 -1.59 -21.46 17.46
N ASP A 333 -2.51 -20.71 18.08
CA ASP A 333 -3.67 -21.27 18.80
C ASP A 333 -4.62 -22.04 17.86
N LYS A 334 -4.64 -21.64 16.58
CA LYS A 334 -5.45 -22.26 15.53
C LYS A 334 -4.66 -23.17 14.60
N GLY A 335 -3.36 -23.32 14.83
CA GLY A 335 -2.47 -24.10 13.96
C GLY A 335 -2.24 -23.48 12.57
N ILE A 336 -2.52 -22.19 12.36
CA ILE A 336 -2.36 -21.54 11.05
C ILE A 336 -0.90 -21.15 10.85
N THR A 337 -0.25 -21.82 9.90
CA THR A 337 1.16 -21.66 9.54
C THR A 337 1.35 -20.66 8.40
N ASN A 338 2.61 -20.26 8.14
CA ASN A 338 3.01 -19.45 6.99
C ASN A 338 2.54 -20.02 5.64
N LEU A 339 2.34 -21.33 5.51
CA LEU A 339 1.95 -22.00 4.26
C LEU A 339 0.42 -22.24 4.11
N HIS A 340 -0.40 -21.74 5.05
CA HIS A 340 -1.86 -21.94 4.97
C HIS A 340 -2.53 -21.10 3.89
N VAL A 341 -2.18 -19.81 3.79
CA VAL A 341 -2.78 -18.86 2.85
C VAL A 341 -1.68 -17.97 2.29
N SER A 342 -1.59 -17.86 0.96
CA SER A 342 -0.51 -17.13 0.27
C SER A 342 -0.44 -15.64 0.59
N SER A 343 -1.55 -15.04 1.07
CA SER A 343 -1.64 -13.62 1.41
C SER A 343 -1.45 -13.28 2.89
N ASP A 344 -1.30 -14.27 3.78
CA ASP A 344 -1.25 -14.01 5.23
C ASP A 344 0.08 -13.37 5.66
N VAL A 345 1.20 -13.81 5.07
CA VAL A 345 2.55 -13.31 5.38
C VAL A 345 3.07 -12.48 4.20
N ILE A 346 2.93 -11.15 4.34
CA ILE A 346 3.24 -10.19 3.27
C ILE A 346 4.61 -9.57 3.56
N ILE A 347 5.58 -9.69 2.64
CA ILE A 347 7.01 -9.39 2.84
C ILE A 347 7.29 -8.01 3.45
N ASP A 348 6.69 -6.96 2.92
CA ASP A 348 6.90 -5.58 3.36
C ASP A 348 6.44 -5.32 4.79
N ALA A 349 5.43 -6.04 5.28
CA ALA A 349 4.95 -5.92 6.66
C ALA A 349 5.59 -6.95 7.60
N SER A 350 5.75 -8.18 7.13
CA SER A 350 6.26 -9.31 7.91
C SER A 350 7.74 -9.21 8.21
N MET A 351 8.57 -8.80 7.24
CA MET A 351 10.01 -8.65 7.47
C MET A 351 10.32 -7.55 8.48
N PRO A 352 9.77 -6.33 8.39
CA PRO A 352 9.96 -5.33 9.44
C PRO A 352 9.39 -5.75 10.79
N ALA A 353 8.31 -6.54 10.84
CA ALA A 353 7.78 -7.07 12.10
C ALA A 353 8.76 -8.04 12.78
N VAL A 354 9.33 -8.99 12.03
CA VAL A 354 10.39 -9.89 12.52
C VAL A 354 11.60 -9.09 12.98
N ILE A 355 12.03 -8.10 12.19
CA ILE A 355 13.21 -7.28 12.50
C ILE A 355 12.98 -6.44 13.77
N LYS A 356 11.84 -5.76 13.86
CA LYS A 356 11.44 -4.96 15.03
C LYS A 356 11.34 -5.82 16.31
N ALA A 357 10.94 -7.08 16.18
CA ALA A 357 10.82 -8.00 17.30
C ALA A 357 12.18 -8.48 17.86
N GLY A 358 13.30 -8.16 17.20
CA GLY A 358 14.64 -8.65 17.56
C GLY A 358 15.08 -9.85 16.73
N GLY A 359 14.51 -10.02 15.53
CA GLY A 359 14.80 -11.17 14.67
C GLY A 359 14.04 -12.42 15.10
N ILE A 360 12.86 -12.30 15.71
CA ILE A 360 12.10 -13.47 16.18
C ILE A 360 10.73 -13.57 15.50
N GLY A 361 10.30 -14.82 15.29
CA GLY A 361 8.95 -15.20 14.89
C GLY A 361 8.25 -16.02 15.97
N TRP A 362 7.01 -16.45 15.71
CA TRP A 362 6.23 -17.26 16.64
C TRP A 362 6.10 -18.69 16.11
N GLY A 363 6.53 -19.67 16.92
CA GLY A 363 6.49 -21.08 16.56
C GLY A 363 5.16 -21.78 16.87
N PRO A 364 5.02 -23.07 16.52
CA PRO A 364 3.82 -23.86 16.77
C PRO A 364 3.43 -23.96 18.26
N ASP A 365 4.41 -23.82 19.17
CA ASP A 365 4.21 -23.83 20.61
C ASP A 365 3.84 -22.46 21.19
N GLY A 366 3.64 -21.45 20.33
CA GLY A 366 3.34 -20.07 20.71
C GLY A 366 4.53 -19.31 21.31
N LYS A 367 5.76 -19.85 21.22
CA LYS A 367 6.97 -19.18 21.73
C LYS A 367 7.75 -18.50 20.62
N ALA A 368 8.57 -17.53 21.06
CA ALA A 368 9.48 -16.80 20.19
C ALA A 368 10.69 -17.66 19.81
N ALA A 369 11.10 -17.60 18.55
CA ALA A 369 12.30 -18.26 18.04
C ALA A 369 12.92 -17.49 16.87
N ASP A 370 14.23 -17.67 16.65
CA ASP A 370 14.91 -17.17 15.46
C ASP A 370 14.25 -17.75 14.20
N THR A 371 14.36 -17.06 13.07
CA THR A 371 13.62 -17.36 11.84
C THR A 371 14.54 -17.33 10.62
N LYS A 372 14.47 -18.38 9.79
CA LYS A 372 15.02 -18.38 8.43
C LYS A 372 13.97 -17.77 7.50
N CYS A 373 14.24 -16.57 7.00
CA CYS A 373 13.34 -15.78 6.16
C CYS A 373 13.59 -16.05 4.68
N CYS A 374 12.87 -16.99 4.07
CA CYS A 374 13.03 -17.26 2.64
C CYS A 374 12.40 -16.15 1.79
N ILE A 375 13.24 -15.50 0.99
CA ILE A 375 12.89 -14.52 -0.04
C ILE A 375 13.60 -14.97 -1.32
N PRO A 376 12.93 -15.73 -2.21
CA PRO A 376 13.62 -16.45 -3.29
C PRO A 376 14.43 -15.55 -4.22
N ASP A 377 13.88 -14.40 -4.61
CA ASP A 377 14.48 -13.52 -5.60
C ASP A 377 15.43 -12.48 -4.98
N ASN A 378 16.59 -12.28 -5.60
CA ASN A 378 17.65 -11.41 -5.10
C ASN A 378 17.45 -9.92 -5.40
N CYS A 379 16.46 -9.49 -6.19
CA CYS A 379 16.30 -8.08 -6.52
C CYS A 379 16.21 -7.21 -5.26
N TYR A 380 15.56 -7.74 -4.21
CA TYR A 380 15.28 -7.00 -2.99
C TYR A 380 15.62 -7.74 -1.70
N ALA A 381 15.92 -9.06 -1.74
CA ALA A 381 16.25 -9.80 -0.52
C ALA A 381 17.42 -9.18 0.27
N GLY A 382 18.40 -8.61 -0.46
CA GLY A 382 19.59 -7.99 0.14
C GLY A 382 19.31 -6.82 1.09
N ILE A 383 18.17 -6.12 0.97
CA ILE A 383 17.86 -5.01 1.89
C ILE A 383 17.50 -5.53 3.29
N TYR A 384 16.80 -6.66 3.38
CA TYR A 384 16.42 -7.24 4.67
C TYR A 384 17.57 -8.00 5.29
N ASP A 385 18.35 -8.73 4.46
CA ASP A 385 19.56 -9.40 4.92
C ASP A 385 20.55 -8.40 5.54
N GLU A 386 20.81 -7.29 4.86
CA GLU A 386 21.72 -6.27 5.36
C GLU A 386 21.19 -5.58 6.62
N THR A 387 19.88 -5.37 6.71
CA THR A 387 19.26 -4.81 7.91
C THR A 387 19.43 -5.75 9.10
N ILE A 388 19.24 -7.05 8.91
CA ILE A 388 19.45 -8.08 9.94
C ILE A 388 20.92 -8.09 10.37
N ASN A 389 21.85 -8.12 9.42
CA ASN A 389 23.29 -8.10 9.71
C ASN A 389 23.71 -6.83 10.47
N TYR A 390 23.20 -5.66 10.05
CA TYR A 390 23.45 -4.40 10.75
C TYR A 390 22.99 -4.47 12.21
N PHE A 391 21.79 -4.98 12.50
CA PHE A 391 21.30 -5.04 13.87
C PHE A 391 21.97 -6.12 14.73
N LYS A 392 22.39 -7.25 14.14
CA LYS A 392 23.26 -8.22 14.84
C LYS A 392 24.58 -7.60 15.27
N GLU A 393 25.16 -6.74 14.44
CA GLU A 393 26.43 -6.06 14.70
C GLU A 393 26.29 -4.89 15.69
N ASN A 394 25.22 -4.11 15.61
CA ASN A 394 25.10 -2.81 16.29
C ASN A 394 24.06 -2.79 17.43
N GLY A 395 23.30 -3.87 17.62
CA GLY A 395 22.14 -3.89 18.50
C GLY A 395 20.96 -3.10 17.93
N LYS A 396 19.84 -3.06 18.66
CA LYS A 396 18.60 -2.42 18.19
C LYS A 396 18.71 -0.90 17.99
N LEU A 397 17.86 -0.36 17.12
CA LEU A 397 17.74 1.08 16.89
C LEU A 397 17.29 1.84 18.15
N ASP A 398 17.97 2.94 18.47
CA ASP A 398 17.52 3.89 19.50
C ASP A 398 16.55 4.92 18.90
N VAL A 399 15.26 4.70 19.15
CA VAL A 399 14.17 5.56 18.66
C VAL A 399 14.25 6.99 19.22
N THR A 400 14.87 7.20 20.38
CA THR A 400 14.93 8.52 21.03
C THR A 400 15.87 9.48 20.34
N SER A 401 16.84 8.97 19.57
CA SER A 401 17.92 9.75 18.97
C SER A 401 18.07 9.54 17.46
N CYS A 402 17.47 8.51 16.86
CA CYS A 402 17.62 8.23 15.44
C CYS A 402 16.94 9.29 14.54
N GLY A 403 17.52 9.48 13.35
CA GLY A 403 16.93 10.29 12.28
C GLY A 403 15.68 9.63 11.68
N ALA A 404 15.13 10.23 10.64
CA ALA A 404 14.02 9.69 9.85
C ALA A 404 14.49 9.28 8.46
N VAL A 405 13.96 8.18 7.93
CA VAL A 405 14.20 7.77 6.54
C VAL A 405 12.95 7.97 5.72
N SER A 406 13.06 8.83 4.71
CA SER A 406 12.02 9.11 3.72
C SER A 406 12.29 8.37 2.41
N ASN A 407 11.27 8.28 1.57
CA ASN A 407 11.38 7.63 0.27
C ASN A 407 10.78 8.49 -0.85
N VAL A 408 11.54 8.61 -1.94
CA VAL A 408 11.07 9.07 -3.25
C VAL A 408 11.00 7.86 -4.18
N GLY A 409 9.78 7.44 -4.51
CA GLY A 409 9.51 6.19 -5.22
C GLY A 409 9.00 6.39 -6.64
N LEU A 410 9.67 5.78 -7.61
CA LEU A 410 9.18 5.67 -8.98
C LEU A 410 7.91 4.81 -8.98
N MET A 411 6.77 5.37 -9.39
CA MET A 411 5.50 4.63 -9.42
C MET A 411 4.48 5.09 -10.45
N ALA A 412 4.67 6.28 -11.01
CA ALA A 412 3.70 6.86 -11.93
C ALA A 412 3.46 5.91 -13.11
N GLN A 413 2.20 5.83 -13.55
CA GLN A 413 1.79 5.03 -14.70
C GLN A 413 2.07 3.52 -14.58
N LYS A 414 2.02 2.97 -13.35
CA LYS A 414 2.29 1.55 -13.05
C LYS A 414 3.73 1.13 -13.44
N ALA A 415 4.71 1.96 -13.09
CA ALA A 415 6.12 1.66 -13.38
C ALA A 415 6.55 0.29 -12.80
N GLU A 416 7.40 -0.42 -13.55
CA GLU A 416 8.09 -1.64 -13.13
C GLU A 416 7.11 -2.78 -12.76
N GLU A 417 7.42 -3.63 -11.78
CA GLU A 417 6.70 -4.88 -11.49
C GLU A 417 5.20 -4.71 -11.28
N TYR A 418 4.77 -3.57 -10.74
CA TYR A 418 3.36 -3.25 -10.49
C TYR A 418 2.54 -3.12 -11.79
N GLY A 419 3.22 -2.90 -12.93
CA GLY A 419 2.63 -2.92 -14.26
C GLY A 419 2.70 -4.27 -14.97
N SER A 420 3.43 -5.26 -14.42
CA SER A 420 3.79 -6.51 -15.10
C SER A 420 2.72 -7.61 -15.09
N HIS A 421 1.62 -7.44 -14.32
CA HIS A 421 0.60 -8.48 -14.19
C HIS A 421 0.02 -8.99 -15.53
N PRO A 422 -0.32 -8.15 -16.53
CA PRO A 422 -0.82 -8.62 -17.82
C PRO A 422 0.27 -9.20 -18.73
N THR A 423 1.53 -9.18 -18.29
CA THR A 423 2.73 -9.61 -19.02
C THR A 423 3.57 -10.60 -18.20
N THR A 424 2.94 -11.31 -17.26
CA THR A 424 3.54 -12.38 -16.46
C THR A 424 2.86 -13.70 -16.79
N PHE A 425 3.63 -14.77 -17.02
CA PHE A 425 3.14 -16.06 -17.48
C PHE A 425 3.87 -17.21 -16.79
N GLU A 426 3.12 -18.27 -16.45
CA GLU A 426 3.69 -19.59 -16.13
C GLU A 426 3.83 -20.38 -17.43
N LEU A 427 5.00 -20.93 -17.69
CA LEU A 427 5.30 -21.53 -18.99
C LEU A 427 4.83 -22.98 -19.06
N PRO A 428 4.08 -23.38 -20.12
CA PRO A 428 3.49 -24.71 -20.19
C PRO A 428 4.50 -25.81 -20.55
N SER A 429 5.61 -25.43 -21.19
CA SER A 429 6.63 -26.36 -21.68
C SER A 429 7.95 -25.62 -21.92
N ALA A 430 9.02 -26.36 -22.20
CA ALA A 430 10.26 -25.77 -22.66
C ALA A 430 10.10 -25.06 -24.02
N GLY A 431 10.84 -23.97 -24.21
CA GLY A 431 10.81 -23.17 -25.42
C GLY A 431 11.54 -21.83 -25.28
N THR A 432 11.13 -20.85 -26.08
CA THR A 432 11.70 -19.50 -26.10
C THR A 432 10.59 -18.47 -26.03
N VAL A 433 10.72 -17.49 -25.13
CA VAL A 433 9.83 -16.31 -25.04
C VAL A 433 10.55 -15.10 -25.59
N GLU A 434 9.89 -14.39 -26.49
CA GLU A 434 10.43 -13.21 -27.18
C GLU A 434 9.47 -12.02 -27.09
N ILE A 435 10.03 -10.82 -26.89
CA ILE A 435 9.32 -9.56 -27.12
C ILE A 435 9.65 -9.10 -28.54
N VAL A 436 8.66 -9.11 -29.42
CA VAL A 436 8.81 -8.74 -30.84
C VAL A 436 8.16 -7.39 -31.07
N LEU A 437 8.92 -6.45 -31.62
CA LEU A 437 8.46 -5.11 -31.97
C LEU A 437 7.82 -5.08 -33.37
N ASP A 438 7.02 -4.05 -33.66
CA ASP A 438 6.35 -3.86 -34.96
C ASP A 438 7.33 -3.79 -36.14
N ASN A 439 8.53 -3.28 -35.92
CA ASN A 439 9.59 -3.20 -36.94
C ASN A 439 10.23 -4.57 -37.25
N GLY A 440 9.84 -5.64 -36.53
CA GLY A 440 10.36 -7.00 -36.66
C GLY A 440 11.53 -7.33 -35.75
N ASP A 441 12.05 -6.35 -34.99
CA ASP A 441 13.15 -6.59 -34.05
C ASP A 441 12.68 -7.45 -32.87
N VAL A 442 13.55 -8.37 -32.45
CA VAL A 442 13.40 -9.06 -31.17
C VAL A 442 14.12 -8.23 -30.12
N LEU A 443 13.36 -7.59 -29.23
CA LEU A 443 13.93 -6.76 -28.17
C LEU A 443 14.63 -7.62 -27.12
N HIS A 444 13.92 -8.64 -26.62
CA HIS A 444 14.42 -9.59 -25.61
C HIS A 444 14.04 -11.01 -25.99
N SER A 445 14.90 -11.98 -25.64
CA SER A 445 14.68 -13.41 -25.89
C SER A 445 15.21 -14.23 -24.71
N HIS A 446 14.41 -15.17 -24.21
CA HIS A 446 14.73 -16.06 -23.08
C HIS A 446 14.40 -17.50 -23.42
N THR A 447 15.35 -18.42 -23.20
CA THR A 447 15.05 -19.85 -23.14
C THR A 447 14.46 -20.17 -21.78
N VAL A 448 13.36 -20.91 -21.78
CA VAL A 448 12.56 -21.21 -20.59
C VAL A 448 12.19 -22.69 -20.56
N GLU A 449 11.89 -23.20 -19.37
CA GLU A 449 11.39 -24.55 -19.13
C GLU A 449 9.93 -24.57 -18.67
N ALA A 450 9.36 -25.77 -18.53
CA ALA A 450 8.00 -25.93 -18.02
C ALA A 450 7.92 -25.49 -16.54
N GLY A 451 6.91 -24.70 -16.20
CA GLY A 451 6.69 -24.16 -14.86
C GLY A 451 7.48 -22.88 -14.58
N ASP A 452 8.44 -22.50 -15.41
CA ASP A 452 9.14 -21.22 -15.25
C ASP A 452 8.15 -20.06 -15.23
N ILE A 453 8.45 -19.04 -14.43
CA ILE A 453 7.63 -17.84 -14.34
C ILE A 453 8.36 -16.76 -15.12
N TRP A 454 7.84 -16.37 -16.28
CA TRP A 454 8.39 -15.28 -17.09
C TRP A 454 7.60 -14.00 -16.88
N ARG A 455 8.28 -12.85 -16.83
CA ARG A 455 7.64 -11.54 -16.73
C ARG A 455 8.34 -10.49 -17.57
N SER A 456 7.59 -9.46 -17.94
CA SER A 456 8.12 -8.21 -18.49
C SER A 456 7.47 -7.01 -17.82
N ALA A 457 8.28 -6.00 -17.50
CA ALA A 457 7.84 -4.74 -16.94
C ALA A 457 8.32 -3.54 -17.77
N THR A 458 7.84 -2.36 -17.42
CA THR A 458 8.20 -1.12 -18.13
C THR A 458 8.30 0.07 -17.19
N ALA A 459 9.25 0.96 -17.44
CA ALA A 459 9.31 2.29 -16.82
C ALA A 459 9.38 3.36 -17.91
N LYS A 460 8.38 4.25 -17.94
CA LYS A 460 8.28 5.29 -18.98
C LYS A 460 9.22 6.46 -18.69
N LYS A 461 9.72 7.08 -19.77
CA LYS A 461 10.65 8.23 -19.72
C LYS A 461 10.16 9.36 -18.82
N ALA A 462 8.91 9.81 -19.00
CA ALA A 462 8.39 10.97 -18.27
C ALA A 462 8.29 10.70 -16.75
N PRO A 463 7.74 9.56 -16.29
CA PRO A 463 7.86 9.12 -14.90
C PRO A 463 9.29 9.09 -14.34
N ILE A 464 10.27 8.57 -15.09
CA ILE A 464 11.67 8.49 -14.65
C ILE A 464 12.25 9.90 -14.40
N LEU A 465 12.03 10.83 -15.34
CA LEU A 465 12.55 12.20 -15.22
C LEU A 465 11.91 12.96 -14.04
N ASP A 466 10.60 12.79 -13.83
CA ASP A 466 9.89 13.37 -12.69
C ASP A 466 10.37 12.79 -11.35
N TRP A 467 10.64 11.49 -11.30
CA TRP A 467 11.19 10.80 -10.13
C TRP A 467 12.57 11.35 -9.76
N ILE A 468 13.47 11.51 -10.75
CA ILE A 468 14.80 12.10 -10.52
C ILE A 468 14.68 13.53 -10.00
N LYS A 469 13.81 14.35 -10.62
CA LYS A 469 13.55 15.72 -10.18
C LYS A 469 13.09 15.77 -8.73
N THR A 470 12.11 14.94 -8.36
CA THR A 470 11.60 14.84 -6.99
C THR A 470 12.71 14.39 -6.02
N GLY A 471 13.55 13.44 -6.43
CA GLY A 471 14.71 13.00 -5.65
C GLY A 471 15.70 14.13 -5.35
N ILE A 472 16.01 14.96 -6.35
CA ILE A 472 16.88 16.14 -6.20
C ILE A 472 16.25 17.17 -5.26
N GLU A 473 14.96 17.48 -5.43
CA GLU A 473 14.26 18.43 -4.55
C GLU A 473 14.28 17.98 -3.09
N ARG A 474 14.10 16.67 -2.83
CA ARG A 474 14.16 16.12 -1.47
C ARG A 474 15.58 16.09 -0.93
N PHE A 475 16.58 15.79 -1.75
CA PHE A 475 17.98 15.93 -1.37
C PHE A 475 18.32 17.36 -0.96
N ASP A 476 17.84 18.37 -1.70
CA ASP A 476 18.06 19.78 -1.37
C ASP A 476 17.42 20.19 -0.04
N ALA A 477 16.29 19.57 0.31
CA ALA A 477 15.60 19.82 1.57
C ALA A 477 16.24 19.11 2.78
N VAL A 478 16.85 17.94 2.59
CA VAL A 478 17.31 17.04 3.67
C VAL A 478 18.83 16.99 3.81
N GLY A 479 19.56 17.11 2.70
CA GLY A 479 21.02 17.10 2.62
C GLY A 479 21.67 15.71 2.53
N THR A 480 20.95 14.62 2.82
CA THR A 480 21.47 13.24 2.72
C THR A 480 20.51 12.38 1.91
N ALA A 481 20.97 11.80 0.81
CA ALA A 481 20.18 10.93 -0.05
C ALA A 481 21.05 9.89 -0.78
N ALA A 482 20.42 8.85 -1.30
CA ALA A 482 21.04 7.93 -2.26
C ALA A 482 19.99 7.41 -3.26
N PHE A 483 20.41 7.22 -4.52
CA PHE A 483 19.68 6.40 -5.49
C PHE A 483 19.99 4.92 -5.25
N TRP A 484 18.95 4.10 -5.07
CA TRP A 484 19.06 2.67 -4.79
C TRP A 484 18.93 1.90 -6.10
N LEU A 485 20.04 1.79 -6.84
CA LEU A 485 20.11 1.18 -8.16
C LEU A 485 21.34 0.27 -8.22
N ASP A 486 21.13 -1.01 -8.52
CA ASP A 486 22.22 -1.97 -8.71
C ASP A 486 22.69 -1.95 -10.17
N ALA A 487 23.90 -1.45 -10.43
CA ALA A 487 24.47 -1.43 -11.78
C ALA A 487 24.63 -2.83 -12.41
N ASN A 488 24.56 -3.91 -11.63
CA ASN A 488 24.59 -5.29 -12.13
C ASN A 488 23.21 -5.81 -12.54
N ARG A 489 22.12 -5.12 -12.18
CA ARG A 489 20.77 -5.45 -12.64
C ARG A 489 20.48 -4.69 -13.93
N ALA A 490 20.07 -5.40 -14.98
CA ALA A 490 19.97 -4.83 -16.33
C ALA A 490 19.03 -3.61 -16.40
N HIS A 491 17.90 -3.67 -15.70
CA HIS A 491 16.95 -2.57 -15.59
C HIS A 491 17.52 -1.34 -14.88
N ASP A 492 18.13 -1.55 -13.72
CA ASP A 492 18.72 -0.45 -12.95
C ASP A 492 19.85 0.23 -13.73
N ALA A 493 20.64 -0.54 -14.49
CA ALA A 493 21.64 0.02 -15.39
C ALA A 493 21.04 0.93 -16.48
N GLU A 494 19.83 0.65 -16.99
CA GLU A 494 19.12 1.57 -17.89
C GLU A 494 18.63 2.83 -17.15
N LEU A 495 18.13 2.71 -15.92
CA LEU A 495 17.73 3.86 -15.09
C LEU A 495 18.92 4.77 -14.77
N ILE A 496 20.09 4.21 -14.45
CA ILE A 496 21.32 4.95 -14.16
C ILE A 496 21.69 5.90 -15.32
N LYS A 497 21.45 5.48 -16.58
CA LYS A 497 21.69 6.33 -17.78
C LYS A 497 20.81 7.58 -17.82
N TYR A 498 19.67 7.60 -17.13
CA TYR A 498 18.85 8.79 -16.93
C TYR A 498 19.30 9.61 -15.71
N VAL A 499 19.69 8.94 -14.63
CA VAL A 499 20.07 9.57 -13.35
C VAL A 499 21.36 10.37 -13.47
N GLU A 500 22.45 9.78 -13.98
CA GLU A 500 23.77 10.45 -13.99
C GLU A 500 23.76 11.77 -14.78
N PRO A 501 23.20 11.85 -16.01
CA PRO A 501 23.17 13.11 -16.74
C PRO A 501 22.30 14.16 -16.06
N ALA A 502 21.20 13.76 -15.42
CA ALA A 502 20.30 14.65 -14.71
C ALA A 502 20.96 15.24 -13.45
N LEU A 503 21.66 14.42 -12.66
CA LEU A 503 22.44 14.89 -11.51
C LEU A 503 23.54 15.87 -11.93
N LYS A 504 24.28 15.53 -12.99
CA LYS A 504 25.32 16.40 -13.55
C LYS A 504 24.74 17.75 -14.02
N ALA A 505 23.61 17.73 -14.71
CA ALA A 505 22.93 18.95 -15.18
C ALA A 505 22.43 19.82 -14.01
N ALA A 506 22.01 19.20 -12.91
CA ALA A 506 21.57 19.89 -11.71
C ALA A 506 22.73 20.32 -10.77
N GLY A 507 23.98 19.91 -11.07
CA GLY A 507 25.13 20.17 -10.21
C GLY A 507 25.02 19.49 -8.84
N LYS A 508 24.40 18.31 -8.77
CA LYS A 508 24.18 17.56 -7.54
C LYS A 508 25.08 16.33 -7.48
N ASP A 509 25.62 16.06 -6.30
CA ASP A 509 26.44 14.89 -6.00
C ASP A 509 25.66 13.96 -5.07
N ILE A 510 24.73 13.21 -5.65
CA ILE A 510 23.92 12.21 -4.92
C ILE A 510 24.47 10.83 -5.31
N PRO A 511 24.89 10.00 -4.34
CA PRO A 511 25.43 8.68 -4.65
C PRO A 511 24.36 7.76 -5.25
N ILE A 512 24.81 6.91 -6.18
CA ILE A 512 24.06 5.78 -6.72
C ILE A 512 24.68 4.52 -6.12
N MET A 513 23.90 3.73 -5.40
CA MET A 513 24.38 2.57 -4.63
C MET A 513 23.49 1.36 -4.89
N ALA A 514 24.07 0.17 -4.90
CA ALA A 514 23.29 -1.06 -4.92
C ALA A 514 22.40 -1.13 -3.65
N PRO A 515 21.19 -1.72 -3.71
CA PRO A 515 20.23 -1.69 -2.60
C PRO A 515 20.80 -2.15 -1.25
N ARG A 516 21.67 -3.18 -1.24
CA ARG A 516 22.38 -3.63 -0.03
C ARG A 516 23.27 -2.52 0.56
N GLU A 517 24.12 -1.92 -0.25
CA GLU A 517 25.04 -0.85 0.18
C GLU A 517 24.27 0.39 0.65
N ALA A 518 23.22 0.76 -0.08
CA ALA A 518 22.34 1.89 0.24
C ALA A 518 21.59 1.68 1.57
N THR A 519 21.22 0.43 1.87
CA THR A 519 20.63 0.03 3.15
C THR A 519 21.60 0.29 4.30
N ARG A 520 22.84 -0.21 4.19
CA ARG A 520 23.90 -0.01 5.17
C ARG A 520 24.17 1.49 5.39
N PHE A 521 24.31 2.25 4.30
CA PHE A 521 24.49 3.71 4.35
C PHE A 521 23.38 4.39 5.13
N SER A 522 22.12 4.05 4.84
CA SER A 522 20.96 4.67 5.46
C SER A 522 20.87 4.38 6.95
N TRP A 523 21.12 3.14 7.38
CA TRP A 523 21.17 2.79 8.81
C TRP A 523 22.28 3.53 9.54
N VAL A 524 23.48 3.61 8.94
CA VAL A 524 24.63 4.31 9.53
C VAL A 524 24.36 5.79 9.71
N GLU A 525 23.76 6.48 8.74
CA GLU A 525 23.45 7.90 8.86
C GLU A 525 22.25 8.16 9.81
N MET A 526 21.20 7.33 9.74
CA MET A 526 20.04 7.42 10.62
C MET A 526 20.42 7.20 12.09
N ALA A 527 21.29 6.24 12.39
CA ALA A 527 21.79 6.00 13.75
C ALA A 527 22.61 7.17 14.30
N LYS A 528 23.19 8.02 13.44
CA LYS A 528 23.84 9.29 13.83
C LYS A 528 22.84 10.43 14.04
N GLY A 529 21.55 10.16 14.00
CA GLY A 529 20.48 11.15 14.15
C GLY A 529 20.21 11.98 12.89
N LYS A 530 20.73 11.58 11.73
CA LYS A 530 20.51 12.31 10.47
C LYS A 530 19.34 11.73 9.69
N ASP A 531 18.56 12.60 9.08
CA ASP A 531 17.51 12.19 8.15
C ASP A 531 18.12 11.78 6.80
N VAL A 532 17.53 10.78 6.16
CA VAL A 532 18.00 10.21 4.87
C VAL A 532 16.85 10.12 3.89
N VAL A 533 17.11 10.45 2.62
CA VAL A 533 16.18 10.23 1.50
C VAL A 533 16.63 9.02 0.70
N THR A 534 15.79 7.99 0.65
CA THR A 534 15.96 6.85 -0.26
C THR A 534 15.26 7.16 -1.58
N ILE A 535 15.97 7.09 -2.70
CA ILE A 535 15.40 7.35 -4.03
C ILE A 535 15.39 6.02 -4.79
N SER A 536 14.22 5.40 -4.94
CA SER A 536 14.12 3.99 -5.34
C SER A 536 13.05 3.72 -6.39
N GLY A 537 13.11 2.52 -6.98
CA GLY A 537 12.01 1.93 -7.77
C GLY A 537 10.76 1.63 -6.93
N ASN A 538 9.72 1.12 -7.60
CA ASN A 538 8.37 0.91 -7.12
C ASN A 538 8.28 -0.14 -6.01
N VAL A 539 8.93 -1.30 -6.19
CA VAL A 539 8.94 -2.35 -5.17
C VAL A 539 9.70 -1.90 -3.92
N LEU A 540 10.89 -1.32 -4.08
CA LEU A 540 11.64 -0.77 -2.96
C LEU A 540 10.88 0.38 -2.26
N ARG A 541 10.14 1.23 -2.98
CA ARG A 541 9.26 2.23 -2.34
C ARG A 541 8.31 1.55 -1.38
N ASP A 542 7.63 0.49 -1.81
CA ASP A 542 6.73 -0.28 -0.95
C ASP A 542 7.47 -0.80 0.28
N TYR A 543 8.59 -1.51 0.08
CA TYR A 543 9.30 -2.19 1.17
C TYR A 543 9.93 -1.23 2.16
N LEU A 544 10.59 -0.16 1.69
CA LEU A 544 11.29 0.80 2.52
C LEU A 544 10.33 1.70 3.30
N THR A 545 9.13 1.95 2.76
CA THR A 545 8.11 2.76 3.43
C THR A 545 7.29 1.99 4.47
N ASP A 546 7.49 0.68 4.58
CA ASP A 546 7.12 -0.10 5.76
C ASP A 546 8.31 -0.35 6.67
N LEU A 547 9.47 -0.73 6.12
CA LEU A 547 10.68 -1.06 6.90
C LEU A 547 11.08 0.06 7.84
N PHE A 548 11.45 1.23 7.33
CA PHE A 548 11.92 2.30 8.21
C PHE A 548 10.81 2.75 9.16
N PRO A 549 9.60 3.13 8.72
CA PRO A 549 8.54 3.61 9.60
C PRO A 549 8.15 2.65 10.73
N ILE A 550 8.13 1.34 10.48
CA ILE A 550 7.86 0.35 11.52
C ILE A 550 8.95 0.37 12.60
N LEU A 551 10.21 0.60 12.24
CA LEU A 551 11.33 0.70 13.18
C LEU A 551 11.48 2.09 13.84
N GLU A 552 11.19 3.21 13.16
CA GLU A 552 11.28 4.55 13.77
C GLU A 552 10.03 4.97 14.52
N LEU A 553 8.83 4.56 14.07
CA LEU A 553 7.55 5.02 14.62
C LEU A 553 6.76 3.89 15.30
N GLY A 554 7.18 2.64 15.09
CA GLY A 554 6.47 1.46 15.57
C GLY A 554 5.35 1.01 14.65
N THR A 555 5.05 1.78 13.59
CA THR A 555 4.00 1.53 12.60
C THR A 555 4.25 2.36 11.34
N SER A 556 3.89 1.83 10.17
CA SER A 556 3.86 2.55 8.89
C SER A 556 2.56 3.31 8.62
N ALA A 557 1.56 3.18 9.50
CA ALA A 557 0.25 3.81 9.31
C ALA A 557 0.27 5.35 9.52
N LYS A 558 1.34 5.90 10.09
CA LYS A 558 1.44 7.32 10.49
C LYS A 558 2.40 8.11 9.61
N MET A 559 2.30 7.90 8.30
CA MET A 559 3.18 8.48 7.28
C MET A 559 2.43 9.49 6.42
N LEU A 560 3.14 10.54 6.01
CA LEU A 560 2.73 11.38 4.87
C LEU A 560 2.95 10.60 3.59
N SER A 561 1.93 10.54 2.74
CA SER A 561 1.97 9.85 1.45
C SER A 561 1.57 10.85 0.37
N ILE A 562 2.55 11.62 -0.11
CA ILE A 562 2.35 12.68 -1.09
C ILE A 562 2.65 12.12 -2.47
N VAL A 563 1.78 12.43 -3.43
CA VAL A 563 1.98 12.14 -4.83
C VAL A 563 2.07 13.47 -5.56
N LYS A 564 3.29 13.84 -5.94
CA LYS A 564 3.52 15.01 -6.79
C LYS A 564 3.06 14.64 -8.19
N LEU A 565 1.93 15.19 -8.62
CA LEU A 565 1.37 14.88 -9.94
C LEU A 565 2.27 15.48 -11.01
N MET A 566 2.53 14.72 -12.08
CA MET A 566 3.54 15.08 -13.08
C MET A 566 3.29 16.44 -13.76
N ASN A 567 2.02 16.87 -13.80
CA ASN A 567 1.61 18.13 -14.42
C ASN A 567 1.47 19.28 -13.40
N GLY A 568 2.02 19.14 -12.19
CA GLY A 568 2.13 20.19 -11.19
C GLY A 568 1.06 20.19 -10.08
N GLY A 569 0.07 19.31 -10.16
CA GLY A 569 -0.93 19.12 -9.11
C GLY A 569 -0.40 18.34 -7.89
N GLY A 570 -1.20 18.28 -6.83
CA GLY A 570 -0.93 17.50 -5.63
C GLY A 570 -2.03 16.47 -5.34
N LEU A 571 -1.62 15.26 -4.98
CA LEU A 571 -2.49 14.22 -4.40
C LEU A 571 -1.89 13.80 -3.04
N PHE A 572 -2.71 13.85 -2.00
CA PHE A 572 -2.31 13.63 -0.61
C PHE A 572 -3.08 12.44 -0.06
N GLU A 573 -2.43 11.27 -0.03
CA GLU A 573 -3.03 10.05 0.52
C GLU A 573 -2.94 10.07 2.04
N THR A 574 -4.07 9.87 2.72
CA THR A 574 -4.15 9.95 4.19
C THR A 574 -3.69 8.66 4.88
N GLY A 575 -3.43 7.59 4.13
CA GLY A 575 -2.93 6.34 4.67
C GLY A 575 -2.67 5.29 3.60
N ALA A 576 -1.78 4.34 3.92
CA ALA A 576 -1.40 3.23 3.04
C ALA A 576 -2.30 1.98 3.21
N GLY A 577 -3.06 1.90 4.30
CA GLY A 577 -3.88 0.74 4.66
C GLY A 577 -5.24 0.67 3.96
N GLY A 578 -6.01 -0.36 4.29
CA GLY A 578 -7.42 -0.49 3.89
C GLY A 578 -8.38 0.38 4.73
N SER A 579 -9.68 0.24 4.48
CA SER A 579 -10.76 1.04 5.07
C SER A 579 -11.34 0.49 6.40
N ALA A 580 -10.69 -0.56 6.94
CA ALA A 580 -10.89 -1.09 8.31
C ALA A 580 -12.34 -1.51 8.67
N PRO A 581 -12.88 -2.59 8.06
CA PRO A 581 -14.25 -3.07 8.32
C PRO A 581 -14.55 -3.35 9.81
N LYS A 582 -13.58 -3.89 10.55
CA LYS A 582 -13.71 -4.17 11.99
C LYS A 582 -13.93 -2.92 12.87
N HIS A 583 -13.63 -1.72 12.35
CA HIS A 583 -13.91 -0.47 13.06
C HIS A 583 -15.37 -0.05 12.84
N VAL A 584 -15.93 -0.37 11.68
CA VAL A 584 -17.36 -0.20 11.39
C VAL A 584 -18.19 -1.12 12.27
N GLU A 585 -17.80 -2.40 12.37
CA GLU A 585 -18.45 -3.37 13.27
C GLU A 585 -18.54 -2.83 14.70
N GLN A 586 -17.43 -2.31 15.25
CA GLN A 586 -17.43 -1.73 16.59
C GLN A 586 -18.33 -0.49 16.71
N LEU A 587 -18.37 0.39 15.70
CA LEU A 587 -19.29 1.52 15.73
C LEU A 587 -20.74 1.02 15.72
N VAL A 588 -21.08 0.04 14.90
CA VAL A 588 -22.45 -0.50 14.81
C VAL A 588 -22.86 -1.19 16.11
N GLU A 589 -21.97 -1.95 16.74
CA GLU A 589 -22.26 -2.71 17.96
C GLU A 589 -22.24 -1.83 19.22
N GLU A 590 -21.24 -0.95 19.31
CA GLU A 590 -20.87 -0.26 20.55
C GLU A 590 -20.83 1.27 20.41
N ASN A 591 -21.15 1.82 19.24
CA ASN A 591 -21.04 3.25 18.94
C ASN A 591 -19.67 3.84 19.34
N HIS A 592 -18.61 3.09 19.09
CA HIS A 592 -17.22 3.49 19.32
C HIS A 592 -16.39 3.34 18.04
N LEU A 593 -15.92 4.45 17.48
CA LEU A 593 -15.07 4.43 16.28
C LEU A 593 -13.59 4.60 16.66
N ARG A 594 -12.81 3.52 16.59
CA ARG A 594 -11.36 3.53 16.87
C ARG A 594 -10.47 3.87 15.66
N TRP A 595 -11.03 4.48 14.62
CA TRP A 595 -10.27 4.95 13.45
C TRP A 595 -9.41 6.16 13.81
N ASP A 596 -8.11 6.11 13.51
CA ASP A 596 -7.16 7.20 13.79
C ASP A 596 -7.00 8.11 12.56
N SER A 597 -7.58 9.30 12.60
CA SER A 597 -7.54 10.30 11.53
C SER A 597 -6.24 11.12 11.48
N LEU A 598 -5.19 10.70 12.19
CA LEU A 598 -3.88 11.35 12.17
C LEU A 598 -3.33 11.57 10.75
N GLY A 599 -3.49 10.58 9.87
CA GLY A 599 -3.06 10.71 8.48
C GLY A 599 -3.87 11.72 7.68
N GLU A 600 -5.15 11.94 8.02
CA GLU A 600 -6.00 12.98 7.43
C GLU A 600 -5.52 14.38 7.86
N PHE A 601 -5.13 14.55 9.13
CA PHE A 601 -4.56 15.81 9.63
C PHE A 601 -3.25 16.15 8.92
N CYS A 602 -2.35 15.17 8.82
CA CYS A 602 -1.06 15.34 8.16
C CYS A 602 -1.22 15.67 6.66
N ALA A 603 -2.10 14.96 5.95
CA ALA A 603 -2.40 15.24 4.54
C ALA A 603 -3.04 16.62 4.33
N LEU A 604 -3.89 17.07 5.27
CA LEU A 604 -4.51 18.39 5.22
C LEU A 604 -3.47 19.52 5.35
N GLY A 605 -2.49 19.38 6.25
CA GLY A 605 -1.41 20.35 6.39
C GLY A 605 -0.59 20.51 5.10
N GLU A 606 -0.20 19.39 4.50
CA GLU A 606 0.54 19.38 3.23
C GLU A 606 -0.30 19.90 2.05
N SER A 607 -1.61 19.59 2.01
CA SER A 607 -2.53 20.13 1.00
C SER A 607 -2.65 21.66 1.08
N PHE A 608 -2.68 22.23 2.29
CA PHE A 608 -2.67 23.68 2.48
C PHE A 608 -1.33 24.32 2.09
N ASN A 609 -0.20 23.70 2.45
CA ASN A 609 1.13 24.18 2.05
C ASN A 609 1.29 24.16 0.53
N PHE A 610 0.86 23.08 -0.13
CA PHE A 610 0.82 23.00 -1.58
C PHE A 610 -0.04 24.11 -2.20
N LEU A 611 -1.23 24.39 -1.63
CA LEU A 611 -2.10 25.45 -2.12
C LEU A 611 -1.46 26.85 -1.96
N ALA A 612 -0.72 27.07 -0.87
CA ALA A 612 0.02 28.30 -0.65
C ALA A 612 1.10 28.51 -1.71
N ASP A 613 1.88 27.47 -2.00
CA ASP A 613 2.98 27.52 -2.95
C ASP A 613 2.50 27.58 -4.41
N SER A 614 1.51 26.74 -4.77
CA SER A 614 1.04 26.60 -6.16
C SER A 614 0.10 27.72 -6.60
N LYS A 615 -0.72 28.27 -5.70
CA LYS A 615 -1.74 29.31 -6.02
C LYS A 615 -1.50 30.64 -5.30
N GLY A 616 -0.39 30.80 -4.58
CA GLY A 616 -0.07 32.03 -3.86
C GLY A 616 -1.04 32.34 -2.71
N LYS A 617 -1.75 31.33 -2.18
CA LYS A 617 -2.71 31.51 -1.08
C LYS A 617 -2.00 31.53 0.27
N THR A 618 -1.45 32.68 0.65
CA THR A 618 -0.65 32.83 1.88
C THR A 618 -1.39 32.42 3.16
N LYS A 619 -2.71 32.64 3.25
CA LYS A 619 -3.53 32.15 4.37
C LYS A 619 -3.57 30.62 4.48
N ALA A 620 -3.41 29.90 3.38
CA ALA A 620 -3.31 28.45 3.41
C ALA A 620 -2.05 28.00 4.17
N ALA A 621 -0.90 28.67 4.00
CA ALA A 621 0.31 28.35 4.77
C ALA A 621 0.11 28.54 6.28
N VAL A 622 -0.64 29.58 6.70
CA VAL A 622 -0.99 29.78 8.11
C VAL A 622 -1.89 28.66 8.64
N LEU A 623 -2.88 28.23 7.85
CA LEU A 623 -3.71 27.06 8.18
C LEU A 623 -2.87 25.78 8.28
N GLY A 624 -1.99 25.54 7.31
CA GLY A 624 -1.11 24.36 7.26
C GLY A 624 -0.19 24.26 8.47
N GLN A 625 0.50 25.36 8.83
CA GLN A 625 1.34 25.40 10.02
C GLN A 625 0.52 25.15 11.30
N ALA A 626 -0.68 25.72 11.39
CA ALA A 626 -1.53 25.52 12.56
C ALA A 626 -2.10 24.09 12.65
N VAL A 627 -2.30 23.40 11.52
CA VAL A 627 -2.64 21.96 11.48
C VAL A 627 -1.47 21.14 12.04
N GLU A 628 -0.23 21.44 11.67
CA GLU A 628 0.95 20.76 12.20
C GLU A 628 1.05 20.94 13.72
N ASP A 629 0.93 22.17 14.22
CA ASP A 629 0.97 22.48 15.65
C ASP A 629 -0.13 21.73 16.42
N ALA A 630 -1.35 21.72 15.88
CA ALA A 630 -2.48 21.00 16.46
C ALA A 630 -2.22 19.49 16.53
N THR A 631 -1.64 18.93 15.48
CA THR A 631 -1.29 17.51 15.38
C THR A 631 -0.23 17.13 16.41
N VAL A 632 0.83 17.95 16.56
CA VAL A 632 1.86 17.77 17.61
C VAL A 632 1.20 17.78 18.99
N LYS A 633 0.37 18.77 19.27
CA LYS A 633 -0.28 18.93 20.58
C LYS A 633 -1.26 17.79 20.88
N LEU A 634 -1.97 17.28 19.88
CA LEU A 634 -2.85 16.11 19.98
C LEU A 634 -2.07 14.86 20.39
N LEU A 635 -0.95 14.59 19.72
CA LEU A 635 -0.10 13.45 20.02
C LEU A 635 0.54 13.55 21.41
N LEU A 636 1.14 14.69 21.76
CA LEU A 636 1.79 14.90 23.06
C LEU A 636 0.81 14.77 24.24
N ASN A 637 -0.45 15.14 24.05
CA ASN A 637 -1.49 15.02 25.08
C ASN A 637 -2.26 13.69 25.02
N ALA A 638 -1.80 12.72 24.22
CA ALA A 638 -2.40 11.39 24.05
C ALA A 638 -3.90 11.46 23.72
N LYS A 639 -4.28 12.34 22.78
CA LYS A 639 -5.67 12.56 22.37
C LYS A 639 -6.08 11.80 21.11
N SER A 640 -5.28 10.84 20.66
CA SER A 640 -5.66 9.88 19.62
C SER A 640 -6.78 8.94 20.10
N PRO A 641 -7.53 8.33 19.16
CA PRO A 641 -8.54 7.33 19.50
C PRO A 641 -7.94 6.09 20.17
N GLU A 642 -8.61 5.62 21.21
CA GLU A 642 -8.33 4.38 21.90
C GLU A 642 -9.32 3.28 21.47
N ARG A 643 -9.11 2.05 21.94
CA ARG A 643 -9.75 0.86 21.36
C ARG A 643 -11.05 0.44 22.04
N LYS A 644 -11.36 0.98 23.22
CA LYS A 644 -12.50 0.54 24.04
C LYS A 644 -13.49 1.66 24.30
N VAL A 645 -14.75 1.29 24.38
CA VAL A 645 -15.87 2.13 24.82
C VAL A 645 -15.53 2.86 26.14
N GLY A 646 -15.92 4.13 26.24
CA GLY A 646 -15.65 5.00 27.38
C GLY A 646 -14.32 5.75 27.28
N GLN A 647 -13.40 5.29 26.44
CA GLN A 647 -12.12 5.97 26.17
C GLN A 647 -12.31 7.08 25.12
N ASN A 648 -11.24 7.73 24.67
CA ASN A 648 -11.36 8.63 23.52
C ASN A 648 -11.61 7.80 22.25
N ASP A 649 -12.47 8.27 21.38
CA ASP A 649 -12.72 7.70 20.06
C ASP A 649 -12.34 8.69 18.95
N ASN A 650 -12.65 8.37 17.69
CA ASN A 650 -12.40 9.22 16.53
C ASN A 650 -13.03 10.62 16.68
N ARG A 651 -14.29 10.71 17.12
CA ARG A 651 -14.99 11.98 17.27
C ARG A 651 -14.36 12.85 18.35
N SER A 652 -13.94 12.23 19.45
CA SER A 652 -13.19 12.90 20.53
C SER A 652 -11.85 13.46 20.02
N SER A 653 -11.12 12.68 19.22
CA SER A 653 -9.88 13.12 18.57
C SER A 653 -10.11 14.33 17.66
N HIS A 654 -11.20 14.34 16.87
CA HIS A 654 -11.55 15.48 16.01
C HIS A 654 -11.86 16.75 16.80
N TYR A 655 -12.55 16.64 17.94
CA TYR A 655 -12.74 17.77 18.85
C TYR A 655 -11.39 18.33 19.33
N TRP A 656 -10.49 17.47 19.82
CA TRP A 656 -9.17 17.90 20.28
C TRP A 656 -8.34 18.54 19.17
N PHE A 657 -8.39 17.97 17.96
CA PHE A 657 -7.75 18.54 16.79
C PHE A 657 -8.30 19.95 16.50
N ALA A 658 -9.62 20.11 16.40
CA ALA A 658 -10.25 21.41 16.16
C ALA A 658 -9.91 22.43 17.27
N ARG A 659 -9.92 21.99 18.53
CA ARG A 659 -9.57 22.78 19.71
C ARG A 659 -8.14 23.32 19.59
N TYR A 660 -7.16 22.46 19.31
CA TYR A 660 -5.76 22.86 19.21
C TYR A 660 -5.46 23.65 17.93
N TRP A 661 -6.15 23.35 16.83
CA TRP A 661 -6.03 24.10 15.58
C TRP A 661 -6.54 25.53 15.74
N ALA A 662 -7.69 25.71 16.39
CA ALA A 662 -8.21 27.04 16.72
C ALA A 662 -7.27 27.82 17.65
N GLU A 663 -6.58 27.17 18.60
CA GLU A 663 -5.58 27.84 19.45
C GLU A 663 -4.37 28.33 18.67
N SER A 664 -3.79 27.48 17.83
CA SER A 664 -2.63 27.88 17.02
C SER A 664 -3.02 29.05 16.11
N LEU A 665 -4.20 29.00 15.48
CA LEU A 665 -4.71 30.10 14.65
C LEU A 665 -5.02 31.38 15.44
N ALA A 666 -5.47 31.27 16.70
CA ALA A 666 -5.74 32.41 17.58
C ALA A 666 -4.47 33.02 18.17
N THR A 667 -3.34 32.30 18.18
CA THR A 667 -2.09 32.74 18.82
C THR A 667 -1.01 33.14 17.83
N GLN A 668 -1.03 32.65 16.58
CA GLN A 668 -0.10 33.08 15.52
C GLN A 668 -0.15 34.59 15.24
N ASP A 669 0.95 35.11 14.69
CA ASP A 669 1.17 36.55 14.42
C ASP A 669 1.37 36.88 12.93
N THR A 670 1.13 35.92 12.04
CA THR A 670 1.31 36.04 10.58
C THR A 670 0.09 36.65 9.89
N ASP A 671 -1.13 36.31 10.30
CA ASP A 671 -2.38 36.85 9.73
C ASP A 671 -3.36 37.32 10.82
N ALA A 672 -3.52 38.64 10.94
CA ALA A 672 -4.36 39.25 11.96
C ALA A 672 -5.86 38.95 11.79
N ALA A 673 -6.32 38.70 10.56
CA ALA A 673 -7.74 38.43 10.29
C ALA A 673 -8.11 37.01 10.72
N LEU A 674 -7.28 36.02 10.40
CA LEU A 674 -7.42 34.65 10.92
C LEU A 674 -7.32 34.64 12.44
N LYS A 675 -6.35 35.36 13.02
CA LYS A 675 -6.22 35.50 14.48
C LYS A 675 -7.50 35.98 15.13
N ALA A 676 -8.06 37.08 14.63
CA ALA A 676 -9.30 37.67 15.14
C ALA A 676 -10.52 36.76 14.94
N HIS A 677 -10.58 36.02 13.83
CA HIS A 677 -11.67 35.08 13.55
C HIS A 677 -11.64 33.87 14.49
N PHE A 678 -10.46 33.26 14.71
CA PHE A 678 -10.33 32.04 15.50
C PHE A 678 -10.22 32.27 17.01
N ALA A 679 -9.88 33.47 17.48
CA ALA A 679 -9.88 33.79 18.91
C ALA A 679 -11.20 33.43 19.63
N PRO A 680 -12.40 33.90 19.19
CA PRO A 680 -13.66 33.52 19.82
C PRO A 680 -14.03 32.03 19.61
N VAL A 681 -13.55 31.39 18.54
CA VAL A 681 -13.76 29.95 18.31
C VAL A 681 -12.96 29.14 19.34
N ALA A 682 -11.68 29.46 19.52
CA ALA A 682 -10.80 28.82 20.49
C ALA A 682 -11.34 28.98 21.93
N GLU A 683 -11.81 30.19 22.28
CA GLU A 683 -12.43 30.46 23.58
C GLU A 683 -13.67 29.59 23.80
N LYS A 684 -14.60 29.55 22.83
CA LYS A 684 -15.83 28.75 22.93
C LYS A 684 -15.55 27.25 23.03
N LEU A 685 -14.62 26.72 22.23
CA LEU A 685 -14.23 25.31 22.31
C LEU A 685 -13.65 25.00 23.69
N SER A 686 -12.79 25.87 24.22
CA SER A 686 -12.22 25.69 25.56
C SER A 686 -13.26 25.76 26.68
N ALA A 687 -14.16 26.75 26.61
CA ALA A 687 -15.14 26.98 27.66
C ALA A 687 -16.20 25.87 27.74
N ASN A 688 -16.44 25.17 26.62
CA ASN A 688 -17.44 24.10 26.52
C ASN A 688 -16.84 22.69 26.45
N GLU A 689 -15.55 22.52 26.73
CA GLU A 689 -14.83 21.25 26.59
C GLU A 689 -15.55 20.08 27.29
N ALA A 690 -15.90 20.25 28.57
CA ALA A 690 -16.54 19.19 29.35
C ALA A 690 -17.91 18.81 28.78
N THR A 691 -18.69 19.80 28.34
CA THR A 691 -20.01 19.59 27.72
C THR A 691 -19.87 18.85 26.39
N ILE A 692 -18.96 19.29 25.52
CA ILE A 692 -18.73 18.67 24.22
C ILE A 692 -18.30 17.21 24.39
N LEU A 693 -17.30 16.95 25.24
CA LEU A 693 -16.83 15.59 25.47
C LEU A 693 -17.91 14.69 26.08
N ALA A 694 -18.77 15.22 26.94
CA ALA A 694 -19.91 14.47 27.49
C ALA A 694 -20.95 14.14 26.41
N GLU A 695 -21.28 15.10 25.55
CA GLU A 695 -22.20 14.89 24.43
C GLU A 695 -21.65 13.87 23.41
N LEU A 696 -20.35 13.91 23.11
CA LEU A 696 -19.71 12.96 22.21
C LEU A 696 -19.79 11.51 22.71
N LYS A 697 -19.79 11.30 24.03
CA LYS A 697 -19.82 9.99 24.68
C LYS A 697 -21.22 9.52 25.11
N ALA A 698 -22.25 10.35 24.91
CA ALA A 698 -23.58 10.11 25.49
C ALA A 698 -24.22 8.76 25.06
N ASP A 699 -23.90 8.31 23.84
CA ASP A 699 -24.43 7.08 23.25
C ASP A 699 -23.37 5.99 23.04
N GLU A 700 -22.16 6.15 23.59
CA GLU A 700 -21.15 5.08 23.62
C GLU A 700 -21.67 3.83 24.37
N GLY A 701 -21.33 2.65 23.86
CA GLY A 701 -21.76 1.36 24.40
C GLY A 701 -23.15 0.92 23.96
N LYS A 702 -23.82 1.67 23.07
CA LYS A 702 -25.11 1.33 22.49
C LYS A 702 -24.95 1.01 20.99
N PRO A 703 -25.77 0.13 20.40
CA PRO A 703 -25.75 -0.07 18.96
C PRO A 703 -26.11 1.20 18.18
N ALA A 704 -25.44 1.42 17.04
CA ALA A 704 -25.70 2.53 16.13
C ALA A 704 -26.26 2.01 14.79
N ASP A 705 -27.37 2.59 14.32
CA ASP A 705 -27.99 2.24 13.04
C ASP A 705 -27.70 3.31 11.98
N MET A 706 -26.88 2.94 10.99
CA MET A 706 -26.55 3.78 9.84
C MET A 706 -27.43 3.50 8.62
N ASP A 707 -28.31 2.49 8.70
CA ASP A 707 -29.19 2.06 7.61
C ASP A 707 -28.42 1.73 6.32
N GLY A 708 -27.47 0.82 6.43
CA GLY A 708 -26.60 0.39 5.34
C GLY A 708 -25.15 0.28 5.76
N TYR A 709 -24.34 -0.32 4.90
CA TYR A 709 -22.90 -0.51 5.10
C TYR A 709 -22.10 0.17 3.99
N TYR A 710 -22.29 -0.27 2.74
CA TYR A 710 -21.65 0.33 1.56
C TYR A 710 -22.38 1.59 1.08
N LYS A 711 -23.67 1.71 1.37
CA LYS A 711 -24.50 2.87 1.05
C LYS A 711 -25.37 3.26 2.24
N SER A 712 -24.74 3.69 3.34
CA SER A 712 -25.45 4.18 4.51
C SER A 712 -26.33 5.41 4.21
N ASP A 713 -27.32 5.64 5.08
CA ASP A 713 -28.09 6.87 5.07
C ASP A 713 -27.24 8.03 5.60
N ALA A 714 -27.14 9.10 4.83
CA ALA A 714 -26.25 10.22 5.14
C ALA A 714 -26.70 10.99 6.41
N ALA A 715 -28.00 11.09 6.66
CA ALA A 715 -28.53 11.81 7.81
C ALA A 715 -28.33 11.01 9.11
N LYS A 716 -28.64 9.71 9.10
CA LYS A 716 -28.37 8.80 10.23
C LYS A 716 -26.88 8.73 10.55
N THR A 717 -26.04 8.55 9.53
CA THR A 717 -24.59 8.52 9.70
C THR A 717 -24.07 9.84 10.28
N SER A 718 -24.55 10.98 9.77
CA SER A 718 -24.18 12.30 10.32
C SER A 718 -24.61 12.48 11.77
N ALA A 719 -25.78 11.98 12.17
CA ALA A 719 -26.24 12.07 13.56
C ALA A 719 -25.34 11.27 14.52
N ILE A 720 -24.91 10.08 14.11
CA ILE A 720 -23.97 9.23 14.86
C ILE A 720 -22.58 9.87 14.94
N MET A 721 -22.11 10.46 13.84
CA MET A 721 -20.75 11.01 13.73
C MET A 721 -20.61 12.45 14.25
N ARG A 722 -21.72 13.16 14.46
CA ARG A 722 -21.76 14.54 14.99
C ARG A 722 -22.79 14.70 16.14
N PRO A 723 -22.71 13.89 17.22
CA PRO A 723 -23.74 13.89 18.26
C PRO A 723 -23.69 15.14 19.17
N SER A 724 -22.56 15.85 19.21
CA SER A 724 -22.42 17.07 20.03
C SER A 724 -23.05 18.28 19.35
N ALA A 725 -24.25 18.65 19.80
CA ALA A 725 -24.93 19.88 19.39
C ALA A 725 -24.09 21.12 19.75
N THR A 726 -23.41 21.10 20.88
CA THR A 726 -22.54 22.20 21.32
C THR A 726 -21.38 22.41 20.35
N LEU A 727 -20.67 21.34 19.97
CA LEU A 727 -19.58 21.42 19.00
C LEU A 727 -20.09 21.89 17.63
N ASN A 728 -21.19 21.30 17.14
CA ASN A 728 -21.78 21.69 15.86
C ASN A 728 -22.13 23.18 15.83
N SER A 729 -22.69 23.74 16.91
CA SER A 729 -23.02 25.17 16.98
C SER A 729 -21.82 26.12 16.93
N ILE A 730 -20.63 25.63 17.31
CA ILE A 730 -19.38 26.42 17.29
C ILE A 730 -18.73 26.34 15.90
N ILE A 731 -18.75 25.17 15.27
CA ILE A 731 -18.09 24.91 13.99
C ILE A 731 -18.94 25.36 12.80
N GLY A 732 -20.27 25.30 12.89
CA GLY A 732 -21.18 25.58 11.77
C GLY A 732 -22.25 24.53 11.62
#